data_AF-A0A3Q3EBS6-F1
#
_entry.id   AF-A0A3Q3EBS6-F1
#
_cell.length_a   1.000
_cell.length_b   1.000
_cell.length_c   1.000
_cell.angle_alpha   90.00
_cell.angle_beta   90.00
_cell.angle_gamma   90.00
#
_symmetry.space_group_name_H-M   'P 1'
#
loop_
_entity.id
_entity.type
_entity.pdbx_description
1 polymer ?
#
loop_
_entity_poly.entity_id
_entity_poly.type
_entity_poly.pdbx_seq_one_letter_code
_entity_poly.pdbx_strand_id
1 'polypeptide(L)'
;MSTSDCLRSGVDFIEFLGDRQFNSRSKQDLRDIYNLEFKPREGIKDPEFSKVLDALVKVKKVYLNPQWRRTRDPQPPHSLGLSPNKTGKTPAASSSPSSPLNPVLTTEDKLKKILNKLKVNRFLTADKGGIQITSDPAASGGKVTFTVDRLGESFTVTFKILNKGTNCINFTFYTALHKIHCFTLRDERKVTRACPVFLCPDESYEVDVRYTPEHYGYYPTTMYFEFCPELQKSVPFCIVRDIEAFARRTQLAVELGPEAPYKAIQAMCFFSVPCLSSVGRAPKMVVKLREYRCPPYLKELAKRRMNRLLTSGLNTKTYSRLFHCLLHLEEIKKEVDSRKYDLFDQTMTQDKSNKQLFKLCVPGVAQNRPSVLKGDIIMVSNSDDTVQPITKYQGKVLKIELDSVTLDFPKRFLLIFRSDMKFNVEFKFIRLTLQLQHRAVDFADQHLLKKVLFPAAQVQIQPVAPFPMFNRQLENNPQQSSAVQHIVAGSSKPAPYLVFGPPGTGKTITLVEAMNQVSKKDSSAHILACAPSNNACDLLCERLMVHMAHRQVYRLYAKNHDPRTIPEQLQKHCNWDPAQHDYVFPDESFLMEFRVIVTTMFTAGRLVTTGVPVGHFTHVFLDEAGQAEEPQCIIAVAGLLSAKTGQLVLAGDPKQLGPIIHSRLALNHGLGISLLERLMTQNDLYKSDSGQFDPRFMTKLLRNYRSHPDILKIPNEKFYDNELQVYADRSEREAYCGCDTFTKKGFPVIYHGVMGKDQREGNSPSFFNEFEINTLKDYLHKLIDTQGKNGLPKLSAKDIGIIAPYRKQVEKIQKALKSDSNLRELGDLRELKVGCVEEFQGQERKIIMVSTVRSSNSYVKMDKDYNIGFLANDKRFNVAITRAKSLLIVVGNPVIFSKEPTWSGFIDFCVKNGGYRGCVFKKTDGEANLSAKLLRLKIHEDSERESHSHTGAETAGKTSIQIVSLLIYSNIHKAINQ
;
A
#
# COMPACT_ATOMS: atom_id res chain seq x y z
N MET A 1 -1.31 10.00 -48.41
CA MET A 1 -1.37 10.01 -46.93
C MET A 1 -0.08 10.59 -46.41
N SER A 2 -0.13 11.39 -45.35
CA SER A 2 1.08 11.99 -44.77
C SER A 2 1.92 10.93 -44.03
N THR A 3 3.21 11.18 -43.85
CA THR A 3 4.10 10.32 -43.07
C THR A 3 3.64 10.19 -41.61
N SER A 4 2.97 11.23 -41.09
CA SER A 4 2.36 11.25 -39.75
C SER A 4 1.21 10.26 -39.64
N ASP A 5 0.35 10.18 -40.66
CA ASP A 5 -0.78 9.24 -40.68
C ASP A 5 -0.29 7.78 -40.78
N CYS A 6 0.76 7.55 -41.57
CA CYS A 6 1.38 6.22 -41.67
C CYS A 6 2.04 5.79 -40.35
N LEU A 7 2.64 6.72 -39.63
CA LEU A 7 3.24 6.44 -38.33
C LEU A 7 2.17 6.15 -37.27
N ARG A 8 1.08 6.93 -37.24
CA ARG A 8 -0.03 6.72 -36.32
C ARG A 8 -0.70 5.37 -36.51
N SER A 9 -1.08 5.05 -37.75
CA SER A 9 -1.64 3.73 -38.10
C SER A 9 -0.65 2.60 -37.79
N GLY A 10 0.67 2.85 -37.91
CA GLY A 10 1.70 1.89 -37.52
C GLY A 10 1.84 1.64 -36.02
N VAL A 11 1.74 2.70 -35.20
CA VAL A 11 1.76 2.55 -33.74
C VAL A 11 0.50 1.84 -33.26
N ASP A 12 -0.65 2.19 -33.81
CA ASP A 12 -1.93 1.53 -33.54
C ASP A 12 -1.91 0.06 -33.97
N PHE A 13 -1.22 -0.26 -35.07
CA PHE A 13 -1.02 -1.65 -35.50
C PHE A 13 -0.10 -2.44 -34.56
N ILE A 14 0.98 -1.84 -34.06
CA ILE A 14 1.85 -2.48 -33.05
C ILE A 14 1.08 -2.75 -31.76
N GLU A 15 0.26 -1.79 -31.32
CA GLU A 15 -0.59 -1.96 -30.14
C GLU A 15 -1.66 -3.03 -30.37
N PHE A 16 -2.24 -3.09 -31.57
CA PHE A 16 -3.18 -4.14 -31.95
C PHE A 16 -2.57 -5.55 -31.89
N LEU A 17 -1.30 -5.71 -32.28
CA LEU A 17 -0.60 -7.00 -32.20
C LEU A 17 -0.38 -7.45 -30.75
N GLY A 18 -0.22 -6.53 -29.80
CA GLY A 18 -0.14 -6.79 -28.35
C GLY A 18 0.83 -7.91 -27.94
N ASP A 19 0.42 -8.71 -26.94
CA ASP A 19 1.15 -9.89 -26.41
C ASP A 19 0.77 -11.22 -27.11
N ARG A 20 0.16 -11.18 -28.31
CA ARG A 20 -0.21 -12.41 -29.03
C ARG A 20 1.06 -13.23 -29.34
N GLN A 21 1.19 -14.43 -28.75
CA GLN A 21 2.26 -15.38 -29.08
C GLN A 21 2.00 -15.98 -30.47
N PHE A 22 2.59 -15.39 -31.50
CA PHE A 22 2.64 -15.97 -32.84
C PHE A 22 4.02 -16.60 -33.06
N ASN A 23 4.05 -17.90 -33.34
CA ASN A 23 5.27 -18.71 -33.43
C ASN A 23 6.02 -18.60 -34.77
N SER A 24 5.60 -17.78 -35.72
CA SER A 24 6.39 -17.46 -36.91
C SER A 24 6.11 -16.02 -37.36
N ARG A 25 7.14 -15.19 -37.48
CA ARG A 25 7.01 -13.82 -37.99
C ARG A 25 7.71 -13.70 -39.33
N SER A 26 7.05 -14.12 -40.41
CA SER A 26 7.43 -13.67 -41.74
C SER A 26 6.85 -12.27 -42.01
N LYS A 27 7.48 -11.49 -42.90
CA LYS A 27 6.95 -10.18 -43.34
C LYS A 27 5.57 -10.31 -43.99
N GLN A 28 5.28 -11.48 -44.56
CA GLN A 28 4.01 -11.78 -45.22
C GLN A 28 2.89 -11.96 -44.19
N ASP A 29 3.14 -12.69 -43.09
CA ASP A 29 2.15 -12.88 -42.02
C ASP A 29 1.71 -11.54 -41.40
N LEU A 30 2.66 -10.64 -41.16
CA LEU A 30 2.36 -9.31 -40.63
C LEU A 30 1.59 -8.45 -41.64
N ARG A 31 1.87 -8.60 -42.93
CA ARG A 31 1.14 -7.91 -44.00
C ARG A 31 -0.30 -8.42 -44.09
N ASP A 32 -0.49 -9.72 -43.92
CA ASP A 32 -1.80 -10.34 -44.03
C ASP A 32 -2.66 -10.02 -42.80
N ILE A 33 -2.10 -10.05 -41.59
CA ILE A 33 -2.77 -9.56 -40.37
C ILE A 33 -3.11 -8.07 -40.51
N TYR A 34 -2.20 -7.25 -41.06
CA TYR A 34 -2.48 -5.84 -41.28
C TYR A 34 -3.67 -5.66 -42.25
N ASN A 35 -3.65 -6.32 -43.41
CA ASN A 35 -4.67 -6.10 -44.44
C ASN A 35 -6.01 -6.78 -44.14
N LEU A 36 -6.01 -7.93 -43.47
CA LEU A 36 -7.20 -8.76 -43.24
C LEU A 36 -7.84 -8.54 -41.86
N GLU A 37 -7.07 -8.21 -40.82
CA GLU A 37 -7.59 -8.09 -39.44
C GLU A 37 -7.57 -6.65 -38.90
N PHE A 38 -6.59 -5.84 -39.32
CA PHE A 38 -6.41 -4.48 -38.80
C PHE A 38 -7.08 -3.42 -39.68
N LYS A 39 -6.78 -3.44 -40.99
CA LYS A 39 -7.25 -2.47 -41.99
C LYS A 39 -8.78 -2.45 -42.20
N PRO A 40 -9.55 -3.56 -42.08
CA PRO A 40 -11.00 -3.52 -42.31
C PRO A 40 -11.85 -2.91 -41.18
N ARG A 41 -11.25 -2.34 -40.13
CA ARG A 41 -11.98 -1.75 -39.00
C ARG A 41 -12.56 -0.39 -39.42
N GLU A 42 -13.87 -0.23 -39.27
CA GLU A 42 -14.63 0.88 -39.87
C GLU A 42 -14.07 2.29 -39.54
N GLY A 43 -13.89 3.10 -40.60
CA GLY A 43 -13.95 4.56 -40.52
C GLY A 43 -12.79 5.39 -41.07
N ILE A 44 -11.66 4.81 -41.51
CA ILE A 44 -10.49 5.59 -41.97
C ILE A 44 -9.81 4.89 -43.18
N LYS A 45 -9.44 5.64 -44.23
CA LYS A 45 -8.61 5.13 -45.33
C LYS A 45 -7.21 4.79 -44.78
N ASP A 46 -6.99 3.57 -44.30
CA ASP A 46 -5.68 3.19 -43.76
C ASP A 46 -4.59 3.03 -44.85
N PRO A 47 -3.33 3.42 -44.57
CA PRO A 47 -2.24 3.35 -45.55
C PRO A 47 -1.86 1.92 -45.93
N GLU A 48 -1.09 1.76 -46.99
CA GLU A 48 -0.54 0.45 -47.32
C GLU A 48 0.48 0.00 -46.27
N PHE A 49 0.43 -1.29 -45.90
CA PHE A 49 1.32 -1.90 -44.91
C PHE A 49 2.81 -1.58 -45.14
N SER A 50 3.26 -1.49 -46.40
CA SER A 50 4.66 -1.18 -46.71
C SER A 50 5.05 0.25 -46.31
N LYS A 51 4.15 1.23 -46.48
CA LYS A 51 4.38 2.63 -46.08
C LYS A 51 4.33 2.81 -44.56
N VAL A 52 3.48 2.04 -43.89
CA VAL A 52 3.40 1.98 -42.42
C VAL A 52 4.68 1.39 -41.83
N LEU A 53 5.16 0.29 -42.41
CA LEU A 53 6.40 -0.35 -41.99
C LEU A 53 7.62 0.55 -42.21
N ASP A 54 7.71 1.23 -43.35
CA ASP A 54 8.80 2.18 -43.63
C ASP A 54 8.76 3.41 -42.71
N ALA A 55 7.57 3.92 -42.38
CA ALA A 55 7.41 5.00 -41.41
C ALA A 55 7.91 4.57 -40.03
N LEU A 56 7.54 3.38 -39.56
CA LEU A 56 7.96 2.83 -38.27
C LEU A 56 9.48 2.58 -38.19
N VAL A 57 10.09 2.12 -39.27
CA VAL A 57 11.55 1.91 -39.36
C VAL A 57 12.29 3.25 -39.34
N LYS A 58 11.79 4.28 -40.02
CA LYS A 58 12.42 5.61 -40.05
C LYS A 58 12.49 6.27 -38.67
N VAL A 59 11.50 6.04 -37.80
CA VAL A 59 11.51 6.52 -36.40
C VAL A 59 12.08 5.51 -35.40
N LYS A 60 12.75 4.46 -35.90
CA LYS A 60 13.41 3.40 -35.09
C LYS A 60 12.47 2.73 -34.08
N LYS A 61 11.16 2.69 -34.37
CA LYS A 61 10.15 1.99 -33.55
C LYS A 61 10.14 0.49 -33.80
N VAL A 62 10.64 0.05 -34.97
CA VAL A 62 10.77 -1.36 -35.37
C VAL A 62 12.10 -1.53 -36.13
N TYR A 63 12.76 -2.69 -35.98
CA TYR A 63 13.96 -3.06 -36.72
C TYR A 63 13.65 -4.24 -37.65
N LEU A 64 14.01 -4.14 -38.93
CA LEU A 64 13.89 -5.24 -39.89
C LEU A 64 15.13 -6.13 -39.82
N ASN A 65 14.92 -7.45 -39.83
CA ASN A 65 16.02 -8.40 -39.88
C ASN A 65 16.80 -8.23 -41.21
N PRO A 66 18.14 -8.07 -41.21
CA PRO A 66 18.93 -7.86 -42.42
C PRO A 66 18.77 -8.94 -43.51
N GLN A 67 18.31 -10.15 -43.15
CA GLN A 67 17.99 -11.23 -44.10
C GLN A 67 16.79 -10.94 -45.03
N TRP A 68 16.00 -9.88 -44.78
CA TRP A 68 14.81 -9.53 -45.59
C TRP A 68 15.10 -8.54 -46.73
N ARG A 69 16.36 -8.19 -46.97
CA ARG A 69 16.77 -7.43 -48.17
C ARG A 69 17.13 -8.41 -49.29
N ARG A 70 16.14 -8.80 -50.10
CA ARG A 70 16.42 -9.28 -51.46
C ARG A 70 16.46 -8.09 -52.42
N THR A 71 17.52 -8.10 -53.22
CA THR A 71 17.93 -7.15 -54.24
C THR A 71 16.85 -6.90 -55.29
N ARG A 72 16.72 -5.63 -55.69
CA ARG A 72 16.32 -5.24 -57.05
C ARG A 72 17.28 -4.16 -57.49
N ASP A 73 18.26 -4.56 -58.30
CA ASP A 73 18.84 -3.62 -59.27
C ASP A 73 17.73 -3.18 -60.23
N PRO A 74 17.74 -1.89 -60.58
CA PRO A 74 17.90 -1.58 -61.99
C PRO A 74 19.01 -0.55 -62.24
N GLN A 75 19.75 -0.82 -63.32
CA GLN A 75 20.77 0.05 -63.93
C GLN A 75 20.18 1.36 -64.54
N PRO A 76 21.04 2.32 -64.93
CA PRO A 76 20.80 3.77 -64.86
C PRO A 76 20.13 4.33 -66.12
N PRO A 77 19.84 5.66 -66.20
CA PRO A 77 20.83 6.51 -66.89
C PRO A 77 20.87 8.04 -66.55
N HIS A 78 21.95 8.67 -67.05
CA HIS A 78 22.12 10.06 -67.50
C HIS A 78 22.23 11.26 -66.52
N SER A 79 23.49 11.64 -66.26
CA SER A 79 24.16 12.92 -66.59
C SER A 79 23.35 14.24 -66.61
N LEU A 80 23.81 15.26 -65.85
CA LEU A 80 24.46 16.50 -66.36
C LEU A 80 24.63 17.58 -65.26
N GLY A 81 25.87 18.10 -65.15
CA GLY A 81 26.25 19.46 -64.74
C GLY A 81 26.03 19.89 -63.28
N LEU A 82 26.83 20.76 -62.67
CA LEU A 82 27.93 21.61 -63.10
C LEU A 82 28.74 21.98 -61.83
N SER A 83 30.06 21.88 -61.92
CA SER A 83 31.02 22.62 -61.07
C SER A 83 30.90 24.13 -61.40
N PRO A 84 31.45 25.09 -60.60
CA PRO A 84 32.92 25.19 -60.54
C PRO A 84 33.55 25.83 -59.27
N ASN A 85 34.83 25.45 -59.09
CA ASN A 85 35.99 26.27 -58.68
C ASN A 85 35.99 26.85 -57.24
N LYS A 86 37.07 26.79 -56.44
CA LYS A 86 38.52 27.02 -56.62
C LYS A 86 39.21 26.42 -55.37
N THR A 87 40.49 26.06 -55.24
CA THR A 87 41.75 26.08 -56.00
C THR A 87 42.73 25.31 -55.12
N GLY A 88 43.58 24.44 -55.68
CA GLY A 88 44.65 23.78 -54.94
C GLY A 88 45.97 24.56 -54.95
N LYS A 89 46.83 24.33 -53.95
CA LYS A 89 48.17 23.72 -54.09
C LYS A 89 48.93 23.69 -52.74
N THR A 90 49.45 22.49 -52.45
CA THR A 90 50.57 21.96 -51.63
C THR A 90 51.84 22.83 -51.50
N PRO A 91 52.91 22.48 -50.71
CA PRO A 91 53.24 21.18 -50.03
C PRO A 91 53.87 21.25 -48.61
N ALA A 92 54.17 20.04 -48.05
CA ALA A 92 55.35 19.68 -47.26
C ALA A 92 55.21 19.40 -45.73
N ALA A 93 55.55 18.13 -45.41
CA ALA A 93 56.24 17.54 -44.25
C ALA A 93 56.31 18.25 -42.88
N SER A 94 55.89 17.54 -41.82
CA SER A 94 56.75 17.10 -40.68
C SER A 94 55.96 16.62 -39.44
N SER A 95 56.40 15.49 -38.89
CA SER A 95 56.38 14.99 -37.48
C SER A 95 55.28 15.41 -36.47
N SER A 96 54.49 14.40 -36.01
CA SER A 96 53.99 14.05 -34.64
C SER A 96 53.53 15.12 -33.61
N PRO A 97 52.63 14.87 -32.62
CA PRO A 97 52.10 13.59 -32.10
C PRO A 97 50.56 13.51 -31.93
N SER A 98 50.06 12.29 -31.76
CA SER A 98 48.65 11.98 -31.45
C SER A 98 48.25 12.43 -30.04
N SER A 99 47.20 13.24 -29.96
CA SER A 99 46.49 13.62 -28.74
C SER A 99 45.59 12.49 -28.21
N PRO A 100 45.26 12.47 -26.90
CA PRO A 100 44.61 11.35 -26.25
C PRO A 100 43.10 11.31 -26.55
N LEU A 101 42.61 10.13 -26.94
CA LEU A 101 41.19 9.82 -27.10
C LEU A 101 40.47 9.89 -25.74
N ASN A 102 39.50 10.79 -25.65
CA ASN A 102 38.55 10.91 -24.55
C ASN A 102 37.80 9.58 -24.28
N PRO A 103 37.53 9.21 -23.02
CA PRO A 103 36.82 7.98 -22.69
C PRO A 103 35.33 8.09 -23.03
N VAL A 104 34.82 7.09 -23.75
CA VAL A 104 33.40 6.93 -24.09
C VAL A 104 32.58 6.72 -22.81
N LEU A 105 31.71 7.69 -22.50
CA LEU A 105 30.72 7.62 -21.42
C LEU A 105 29.76 6.45 -21.65
N THR A 106 29.72 5.51 -20.70
CA THR A 106 28.72 4.45 -20.63
C THR A 106 27.34 5.04 -20.29
N THR A 107 26.36 4.85 -21.17
CA THR A 107 24.98 5.35 -20.99
C THR A 107 24.22 4.63 -19.87
N GLU A 108 23.38 5.37 -19.14
CA GLU A 108 22.58 4.94 -17.98
C GLU A 108 21.74 3.66 -18.21
N ASP A 109 21.35 3.39 -19.46
CA ASP A 109 20.61 2.18 -19.84
C ASP A 109 21.45 0.88 -19.82
N LYS A 110 22.77 0.97 -20.09
CA LYS A 110 23.67 -0.20 -19.95
C LYS A 110 23.88 -0.57 -18.48
N LEU A 111 23.93 0.42 -17.59
CA LEU A 111 24.01 0.24 -16.13
C LEU A 111 22.78 -0.49 -15.56
N LYS A 112 21.57 -0.10 -15.98
CA LYS A 112 20.33 -0.78 -15.57
C LYS A 112 20.31 -2.25 -15.99
N LYS A 113 20.86 -2.58 -17.18
CA LYS A 113 21.00 -3.97 -17.65
C LYS A 113 21.99 -4.78 -16.82
N ILE A 114 23.14 -4.20 -16.46
CA ILE A 114 24.16 -4.86 -15.62
C ILE A 114 23.65 -5.08 -14.19
N LEU A 115 23.00 -4.09 -13.58
CA LEU A 115 22.35 -4.20 -12.26
C LEU A 115 21.24 -5.25 -12.24
N ASN A 116 20.45 -5.36 -13.31
CA ASN A 116 19.44 -6.41 -13.44
C ASN A 116 20.07 -7.79 -13.66
N LYS A 117 21.17 -7.90 -14.42
CA LYS A 117 21.93 -9.16 -14.57
C LYS A 117 22.56 -9.59 -13.23
N LEU A 118 23.13 -8.69 -12.43
CA LEU A 118 23.64 -9.02 -11.08
C LEU A 118 22.55 -9.51 -10.10
N LYS A 119 21.31 -9.03 -10.24
CA LYS A 119 20.18 -9.46 -9.41
C LYS A 119 19.55 -10.79 -9.84
N VAL A 120 19.85 -11.29 -11.04
CA VAL A 120 19.13 -12.41 -11.69
C VAL A 120 20.07 -13.55 -12.13
N ASN A 121 21.35 -13.29 -12.40
CA ASN A 121 22.27 -14.28 -12.97
C ASN A 121 23.07 -15.04 -11.90
N ARG A 122 22.78 -16.34 -11.75
CA ARG A 122 23.69 -17.33 -11.12
C ARG A 122 25.03 -17.48 -11.85
N PHE A 123 25.17 -16.95 -13.07
CA PHE A 123 26.40 -17.06 -13.86
C PHE A 123 27.57 -16.22 -13.31
N LEU A 124 27.30 -15.13 -12.58
CA LEU A 124 28.35 -14.32 -11.96
C LEU A 124 28.82 -14.89 -10.62
N THR A 125 28.00 -15.71 -9.96
CA THR A 125 28.37 -16.40 -8.71
C THR A 125 29.05 -17.75 -8.96
N ALA A 126 29.00 -18.29 -10.18
CA ALA A 126 29.72 -19.49 -10.54
C ALA A 126 31.23 -19.22 -10.72
N ASP A 127 32.03 -20.22 -10.37
CA ASP A 127 33.45 -20.27 -10.72
C ASP A 127 33.60 -20.30 -12.25
N LYS A 128 34.57 -19.55 -12.79
CA LYS A 128 34.80 -19.47 -14.25
C LYS A 128 36.23 -19.03 -14.58
N GLY A 129 36.63 -19.27 -15.84
CA GLY A 129 37.97 -18.92 -16.32
C GLY A 129 39.09 -19.66 -15.60
N GLY A 130 38.83 -20.88 -15.11
CA GLY A 130 39.78 -21.66 -14.31
C GLY A 130 39.89 -21.26 -12.84
N ILE A 131 39.16 -20.23 -12.39
CA ILE A 131 39.26 -19.71 -11.02
C ILE A 131 38.18 -20.27 -10.13
N GLN A 132 38.60 -20.86 -9.01
CA GLN A 132 37.75 -21.35 -7.94
C GLN A 132 37.85 -20.43 -6.72
N ILE A 133 36.72 -19.90 -6.24
CA ILE A 133 36.69 -19.10 -5.01
C ILE A 133 35.90 -19.84 -3.92
N THR A 134 36.61 -20.29 -2.90
CA THR A 134 36.04 -20.88 -1.67
C THR A 134 36.08 -19.87 -0.52
N SER A 135 35.37 -20.15 0.57
CA SER A 135 35.37 -19.30 1.76
C SER A 135 35.39 -20.12 3.04
N ASP A 136 35.90 -19.54 4.12
CA ASP A 136 35.70 -19.99 5.49
C ASP A 136 34.97 -18.89 6.29
N PRO A 137 33.74 -19.11 6.78
CA PRO A 137 32.94 -20.34 6.67
C PRO A 137 32.50 -20.66 5.23
N ALA A 138 32.24 -21.94 4.97
CA ALA A 138 31.92 -22.45 3.64
C ALA A 138 30.68 -21.77 3.01
N ALA A 139 30.83 -21.30 1.77
CA ALA A 139 29.73 -20.74 0.99
C ALA A 139 28.80 -21.84 0.46
N SER A 140 27.48 -21.62 0.53
CA SER A 140 26.47 -22.46 -0.14
C SER A 140 25.88 -21.70 -1.32
N GLY A 141 26.09 -22.20 -2.54
CA GLY A 141 25.58 -21.56 -3.76
C GLY A 141 26.18 -20.17 -4.04
N GLY A 142 27.44 -19.93 -3.64
CA GLY A 142 28.11 -18.64 -3.79
C GLY A 142 27.77 -17.61 -2.70
N LYS A 143 27.10 -18.04 -1.63
CA LYS A 143 26.66 -17.21 -0.52
C LYS A 143 27.22 -17.71 0.82
N VAL A 144 27.88 -16.82 1.55
CA VAL A 144 28.38 -17.05 2.92
C VAL A 144 27.35 -16.51 3.91
N THR A 145 27.05 -17.26 4.98
CA THR A 145 26.13 -16.82 6.02
C THR A 145 26.71 -17.12 7.39
N PHE A 146 26.71 -16.14 8.28
CA PHE A 146 27.22 -16.29 9.64
C PHE A 146 26.49 -15.36 10.62
N THR A 147 26.60 -15.67 11.90
CA THR A 147 25.99 -14.91 13.00
C THR A 147 27.06 -14.48 13.99
N VAL A 148 26.93 -13.26 14.51
CA VAL A 148 27.74 -12.74 15.62
C VAL A 148 26.78 -12.40 16.77
N ASP A 149 27.01 -13.00 17.93
CA ASP A 149 26.09 -12.91 19.07
C ASP A 149 26.33 -11.68 19.96
N ARG A 150 27.53 -11.08 19.89
CA ARG A 150 27.92 -9.95 20.72
C ARG A 150 28.37 -8.76 19.86
N LEU A 151 27.86 -7.57 20.18
CA LEU A 151 28.33 -6.34 19.55
C LEU A 151 29.79 -6.08 19.93
N GLY A 152 30.56 -5.56 18.97
CA GLY A 152 32.00 -5.31 19.10
C GLY A 152 32.89 -6.54 18.83
N GLU A 153 32.34 -7.75 18.78
CA GLU A 153 33.08 -8.95 18.41
C GLU A 153 33.31 -8.99 16.89
N SER A 154 34.56 -9.19 16.46
CA SER A 154 34.87 -9.25 15.03
C SER A 154 34.83 -10.69 14.51
N PHE A 155 34.12 -10.92 13.41
CA PHE A 155 34.12 -12.17 12.67
C PHE A 155 34.85 -11.98 11.34
N THR A 156 35.72 -12.91 10.93
CA THR A 156 36.45 -12.81 9.66
C THR A 156 35.97 -13.91 8.72
N VAL A 157 35.63 -13.52 7.49
CA VAL A 157 35.40 -14.44 6.38
C VAL A 157 36.63 -14.41 5.49
N THR A 158 37.31 -15.54 5.35
CA THR A 158 38.49 -15.66 4.47
C THR A 158 38.08 -16.26 3.15
N PHE A 159 38.25 -15.53 2.05
CA PHE A 159 38.05 -16.04 0.69
C PHE A 159 39.37 -16.55 0.14
N LYS A 160 39.40 -17.81 -0.26
CA LYS A 160 40.54 -18.43 -0.93
C LYS A 160 40.28 -18.51 -2.42
N ILE A 161 41.12 -17.82 -3.20
CA ILE A 161 41.06 -17.72 -4.65
C ILE A 161 42.13 -18.66 -5.20
N LEU A 162 41.72 -19.73 -5.88
CA LEU A 162 42.61 -20.76 -6.42
C LEU A 162 42.53 -20.79 -7.95
N ASN A 163 43.70 -20.76 -8.61
CA ASN A 163 43.77 -20.97 -10.05
C ASN A 163 43.87 -22.46 -10.39
N LYS A 164 42.78 -23.08 -10.83
CA LYS A 164 42.73 -24.45 -11.38
C LYS A 164 42.81 -24.49 -12.91
N GLY A 165 43.04 -23.34 -13.53
CA GLY A 165 43.23 -23.25 -14.98
C GLY A 165 44.60 -23.74 -15.40
N THR A 166 44.78 -23.96 -16.70
CA THR A 166 46.07 -24.35 -17.29
C THR A 166 46.99 -23.16 -17.58
N ASN A 167 46.49 -21.92 -17.47
CA ASN A 167 47.22 -20.69 -17.78
C ASN A 167 47.29 -19.79 -16.54
N CYS A 168 48.32 -18.95 -16.48
CA CYS A 168 48.43 -17.92 -15.45
C CYS A 168 47.35 -16.85 -15.61
N ILE A 169 46.94 -16.25 -14.49
CA ILE A 169 45.94 -15.17 -14.47
C ILE A 169 46.38 -14.02 -13.58
N ASN A 170 45.95 -12.80 -13.90
CA ASN A 170 46.07 -11.66 -13.01
C ASN A 170 44.79 -11.47 -12.21
N PHE A 171 44.88 -11.56 -10.88
CA PHE A 171 43.85 -11.05 -9.96
C PHE A 171 44.05 -9.54 -9.81
N THR A 172 43.17 -8.74 -10.43
CA THR A 172 43.43 -7.32 -10.67
C THR A 172 42.72 -6.39 -9.69
N PHE A 173 41.57 -6.78 -9.17
CA PHE A 173 40.77 -5.88 -8.31
C PHE A 173 39.73 -6.64 -7.51
N TYR A 174 39.44 -6.17 -6.30
CA TYR A 174 38.29 -6.64 -5.55
C TYR A 174 37.67 -5.54 -4.69
N THR A 175 36.37 -5.66 -4.41
CA THR A 175 35.68 -4.70 -3.54
C THR A 175 34.36 -5.24 -3.02
N ALA A 176 33.87 -4.68 -1.91
CA ALA A 176 32.49 -4.82 -1.48
C ALA A 176 31.61 -3.78 -2.20
N LEU A 177 30.60 -4.26 -2.94
CA LEU A 177 29.73 -3.42 -3.76
C LEU A 177 28.89 -2.47 -2.89
N HIS A 178 28.32 -2.98 -1.79
CA HIS A 178 27.64 -2.18 -0.79
C HIS A 178 28.65 -1.78 0.30
N LYS A 179 28.91 -0.47 0.45
CA LYS A 179 29.75 0.03 1.53
C LYS A 179 28.90 0.05 2.81
N ILE A 180 28.78 -1.10 3.47
CA ILE A 180 28.28 -1.12 4.84
C ILE A 180 29.51 -0.92 5.75
N HIS A 181 29.48 0.10 6.59
CA HIS A 181 30.63 0.53 7.40
C HIS A 181 31.15 -0.51 8.41
N CYS A 182 30.47 -1.64 8.56
CA CYS A 182 30.87 -2.75 9.43
C CYS A 182 31.79 -3.79 8.76
N PHE A 183 32.06 -3.71 7.46
CA PHE A 183 33.01 -4.60 6.77
C PHE A 183 34.33 -3.90 6.44
N THR A 184 35.44 -4.51 6.83
CA THR A 184 36.80 -4.10 6.48
C THR A 184 37.48 -5.17 5.66
N LEU A 185 38.04 -4.78 4.51
CA LEU A 185 38.77 -5.67 3.60
C LEU A 185 40.26 -5.65 3.90
N ARG A 186 40.91 -6.83 3.90
CA ARG A 186 42.34 -6.98 4.11
C ARG A 186 42.89 -8.08 3.20
N ASP A 187 44.07 -7.86 2.67
CA ASP A 187 44.87 -8.84 1.94
C ASP A 187 46.35 -8.48 2.07
N GLU A 188 47.25 -9.44 1.85
CA GLU A 188 48.69 -9.26 2.11
C GLU A 188 49.35 -8.23 1.18
N ARG A 189 48.99 -8.24 -0.11
CA ARG A 189 49.66 -7.48 -1.19
C ARG A 189 48.90 -6.22 -1.63
N LYS A 190 47.76 -5.91 -1.00
CA LYS A 190 46.86 -4.80 -1.31
C LYS A 190 46.50 -4.73 -2.79
N VAL A 191 45.85 -5.79 -3.29
CA VAL A 191 45.54 -5.95 -4.71
C VAL A 191 44.77 -4.74 -5.26
N THR A 192 45.31 -4.11 -6.29
CA THR A 192 44.64 -3.03 -7.02
C THR A 192 44.93 -3.16 -8.51
N ARG A 193 44.20 -2.43 -9.36
CA ARG A 193 44.48 -2.46 -10.81
C ARG A 193 45.88 -1.98 -11.18
N ALA A 194 46.54 -1.24 -10.29
CA ALA A 194 47.93 -0.81 -10.45
C ALA A 194 48.94 -1.82 -9.86
N CYS A 195 48.49 -2.73 -9.00
CA CYS A 195 49.28 -3.78 -8.36
C CYS A 195 48.48 -5.11 -8.39
N PRO A 196 48.37 -5.75 -9.56
CA PRO A 196 47.68 -7.04 -9.69
C PRO A 196 48.53 -8.17 -9.08
N VAL A 197 47.86 -9.22 -8.61
CA VAL A 197 48.53 -10.45 -8.16
C VAL A 197 48.51 -11.46 -9.30
N PHE A 198 49.69 -11.90 -9.71
CA PHE A 198 49.85 -12.97 -10.70
C PHE A 198 49.67 -14.33 -10.01
N LEU A 199 48.83 -15.18 -10.57
CA LEU A 199 48.52 -16.52 -10.05
C LEU A 199 48.82 -17.57 -11.13
N CYS A 200 49.85 -18.38 -10.92
CA CYS A 200 50.15 -19.56 -11.74
C CYS A 200 49.11 -20.67 -11.50
N PRO A 201 49.05 -21.69 -12.38
CA PRO A 201 48.28 -22.90 -12.10
C PRO A 201 48.60 -23.48 -10.71
N ASP A 202 47.55 -23.86 -9.98
CA ASP A 202 47.55 -24.38 -8.61
C ASP A 202 47.98 -23.40 -7.50
N GLU A 203 48.29 -22.13 -7.82
CA GLU A 203 48.52 -21.10 -6.81
C GLU A 203 47.21 -20.54 -6.25
N SER A 204 47.24 -20.18 -4.97
CA SER A 204 46.11 -19.57 -4.28
C SER A 204 46.45 -18.27 -3.58
N TYR A 205 45.47 -17.39 -3.45
CA TYR A 205 45.57 -16.12 -2.74
C TYR A 205 44.37 -15.91 -1.82
N GLU A 206 44.60 -15.28 -0.67
CA GLU A 206 43.58 -15.09 0.36
C GLU A 206 43.18 -13.63 0.51
N VAL A 207 41.88 -13.42 0.69
CA VAL A 207 41.27 -12.11 0.95
C VAL A 207 40.38 -12.23 2.17
N ASP A 208 40.71 -11.46 3.21
CA ASP A 208 39.97 -11.42 4.46
C ASP A 208 38.93 -10.31 4.46
N VAL A 209 37.72 -10.67 4.87
CA VAL A 209 36.60 -9.75 5.09
C VAL A 209 36.26 -9.78 6.57
N ARG A 210 36.70 -8.76 7.31
CA ARG A 210 36.39 -8.61 8.74
C ARG A 210 35.09 -7.86 8.93
N TYR A 211 34.18 -8.44 9.69
CA TYR A 211 32.92 -7.85 10.12
C TYR A 211 32.94 -7.55 11.61
N THR A 212 32.66 -6.30 12.00
CA THR A 212 32.51 -5.91 13.42
C THR A 212 31.17 -5.17 13.59
N PRO A 213 30.16 -5.78 14.24
CA PRO A 213 28.86 -5.15 14.42
C PRO A 213 28.86 -4.17 15.60
N GLU A 214 28.52 -2.92 15.34
CA GLU A 214 28.21 -1.93 16.39
C GLU A 214 26.75 -1.97 16.82
N HIS A 215 25.88 -2.53 15.98
CA HIS A 215 24.44 -2.64 16.22
C HIS A 215 23.90 -3.99 15.76
N TYR A 216 22.81 -4.44 16.39
CA TYR A 216 22.10 -5.65 15.97
C TYR A 216 21.36 -5.40 14.66
N GLY A 217 21.31 -6.42 13.80
CA GLY A 217 20.70 -6.32 12.49
C GLY A 217 21.16 -7.39 11.50
N TYR A 218 20.72 -7.22 10.26
CA TYR A 218 21.04 -8.01 9.09
C TYR A 218 21.79 -7.14 8.09
N TYR A 219 23.01 -7.56 7.74
CA TYR A 219 23.96 -6.78 6.94
C TYR A 219 24.39 -7.58 5.71
N PRO A 220 23.64 -7.50 4.60
CA PRO A 220 23.99 -8.17 3.36
C PRO A 220 25.04 -7.36 2.58
N THR A 221 26.06 -8.02 2.05
CA THR A 221 27.00 -7.40 1.11
C THR A 221 27.37 -8.36 -0.02
N THR A 222 27.84 -7.82 -1.14
CA THR A 222 28.28 -8.60 -2.29
C THR A 222 29.74 -8.25 -2.57
N MET A 223 30.60 -9.25 -2.49
CA MET A 223 32.00 -9.21 -2.86
C MET A 223 32.14 -9.37 -4.37
N TYR A 224 32.96 -8.50 -4.97
CA TYR A 224 33.31 -8.52 -6.38
C TYR A 224 34.80 -8.79 -6.52
N PHE A 225 35.16 -9.77 -7.37
CA PHE A 225 36.53 -10.15 -7.70
C PHE A 225 36.74 -10.05 -9.22
N GLU A 226 37.79 -9.37 -9.66
CA GLU A 226 38.14 -9.11 -11.07
C GLU A 226 39.42 -9.84 -11.46
N PHE A 227 39.37 -10.51 -12.61
CA PHE A 227 40.47 -11.30 -13.14
C PHE A 227 40.73 -10.96 -14.61
N CYS A 228 41.98 -11.00 -15.04
CA CYS A 228 42.37 -10.81 -16.43
C CYS A 228 43.37 -11.90 -16.87
N PRO A 229 42.99 -12.77 -17.83
CA PRO A 229 43.93 -13.72 -18.43
C PRO A 229 45.06 -13.02 -19.17
N GLU A 230 46.23 -13.65 -19.26
CA GLU A 230 47.47 -13.06 -19.81
C GLU A 230 47.54 -13.01 -21.35
N LEU A 231 46.64 -13.72 -22.06
CA LEU A 231 46.65 -13.81 -23.52
C LEU A 231 46.49 -12.42 -24.20
N GLN A 232 47.22 -12.17 -25.29
CA GLN A 232 47.10 -10.92 -26.07
C GLN A 232 45.64 -10.71 -26.52
N LYS A 233 45.06 -9.55 -26.15
CA LYS A 233 43.64 -9.15 -26.33
C LYS A 233 42.62 -9.82 -25.41
N SER A 234 43.04 -10.41 -24.30
CA SER A 234 42.14 -11.00 -23.31
C SER A 234 41.20 -9.97 -22.68
N VAL A 235 39.96 -10.39 -22.45
CA VAL A 235 38.90 -9.59 -21.83
C VAL A 235 38.82 -9.93 -20.34
N PRO A 236 38.83 -8.95 -19.41
CA PRO A 236 38.71 -9.24 -18.00
C PRO A 236 37.31 -9.76 -17.67
N PHE A 237 37.24 -10.71 -16.73
CA PHE A 237 35.99 -11.27 -16.21
C PHE A 237 35.91 -11.09 -14.69
N CYS A 238 34.71 -11.27 -14.14
CA CYS A 238 34.48 -11.11 -12.70
C CYS A 238 33.66 -12.26 -12.09
N ILE A 239 33.97 -12.57 -10.85
CA ILE A 239 33.23 -13.52 -10.00
C ILE A 239 32.70 -12.74 -8.79
N VAL A 240 31.46 -13.02 -8.37
CA VAL A 240 30.86 -12.41 -7.18
C VAL A 240 30.51 -13.43 -6.12
N ARG A 241 30.53 -13.00 -4.86
CA ARG A 241 30.12 -13.79 -3.69
C ARG A 241 29.24 -12.95 -2.78
N ASP A 242 28.14 -13.51 -2.32
CA ASP A 242 27.26 -12.83 -1.37
C ASP A 242 27.65 -13.18 0.07
N ILE A 243 27.52 -12.21 0.97
CA ILE A 243 27.71 -12.37 2.41
C ILE A 243 26.43 -11.91 3.11
N GLU A 244 25.89 -12.75 3.98
CA GLU A 244 24.84 -12.40 4.93
C GLU A 244 25.36 -12.51 6.36
N ALA A 245 25.65 -11.35 6.96
CA ALA A 245 26.01 -11.26 8.36
C ALA A 245 24.78 -10.93 9.21
N PHE A 246 24.58 -11.69 10.29
CA PHE A 246 23.55 -11.43 11.29
C PHE A 246 24.21 -11.03 12.61
N ALA A 247 23.98 -9.81 13.08
CA ALA A 247 24.28 -9.44 14.46
C ALA A 247 23.00 -9.63 15.27
N ARG A 248 22.95 -10.67 16.10
CA ARG A 248 21.74 -11.02 16.85
C ARG A 248 22.01 -10.99 18.34
N ARG A 249 21.05 -10.43 19.08
CA ARG A 249 20.79 -10.82 20.45
C ARG A 249 19.33 -11.21 20.55
N THR A 250 19.11 -12.25 21.34
CA THR A 250 17.86 -12.71 21.97
C THR A 250 17.14 -13.89 21.33
N GLN A 251 16.78 -14.81 22.22
CA GLN A 251 15.82 -15.91 22.08
C GLN A 251 14.50 -15.45 21.42
N LEU A 252 14.12 -14.17 21.60
CA LEU A 252 12.95 -13.55 20.97
C LEU A 252 13.01 -13.56 19.44
N ALA A 253 14.18 -13.36 18.83
CA ALA A 253 14.32 -13.44 17.37
C ALA A 253 14.06 -14.87 16.85
N VAL A 254 14.46 -15.89 17.63
CA VAL A 254 14.15 -17.29 17.33
C VAL A 254 12.64 -17.56 17.48
N GLU A 255 12.01 -17.05 18.53
CA GLU A 255 10.57 -17.21 18.80
C GLU A 255 9.66 -16.48 17.78
N LEU A 256 10.10 -15.32 17.28
CA LEU A 256 9.34 -14.49 16.34
C LEU A 256 9.66 -14.78 14.87
N GLY A 257 10.70 -15.56 14.59
CA GLY A 257 11.11 -15.95 13.24
C GLY A 257 9.98 -16.60 12.43
N PRO A 258 10.20 -16.81 11.11
CA PRO A 258 9.20 -17.41 10.25
C PRO A 258 8.90 -18.85 10.67
N GLU A 259 7.64 -19.14 11.01
CA GLU A 259 7.22 -20.49 11.43
C GLU A 259 7.21 -21.49 10.25
N ALA A 260 7.03 -20.99 9.02
CA ALA A 260 7.12 -21.77 7.78
C ALA A 260 7.54 -20.89 6.58
N PRO A 261 8.19 -21.44 5.54
CA PRO A 261 8.52 -20.69 4.32
C PRO A 261 7.28 -20.12 3.64
N TYR A 262 7.40 -18.93 3.06
CA TYR A 262 6.29 -18.31 2.33
C TYR A 262 5.90 -19.11 1.08
N LYS A 263 4.62 -19.47 0.96
CA LYS A 263 4.00 -20.07 -0.22
C LYS A 263 2.88 -19.15 -0.70
N ALA A 264 2.96 -18.71 -1.95
CA ALA A 264 1.91 -17.87 -2.53
C ALA A 264 0.62 -18.68 -2.70
N ILE A 265 -0.51 -18.14 -2.25
CA ILE A 265 -1.82 -18.74 -2.50
C ILE A 265 -2.10 -18.72 -4.00
N GLN A 266 -2.30 -19.90 -4.58
CA GLN A 266 -2.72 -20.05 -5.97
C GLN A 266 -4.24 -19.94 -6.02
N ALA A 267 -4.75 -18.89 -6.69
CA ALA A 267 -6.18 -18.74 -6.91
C ALA A 267 -6.65 -19.80 -7.92
N MET A 268 -7.46 -20.77 -7.48
CA MET A 268 -8.21 -21.62 -8.40
C MET A 268 -9.49 -20.90 -8.82
N CYS A 269 -9.74 -20.81 -10.12
CA CYS A 269 -10.90 -20.12 -10.67
C CYS A 269 -12.01 -21.15 -10.92
N PHE A 270 -13.07 -21.13 -10.10
CA PHE A 270 -14.26 -21.95 -10.35
C PHE A 270 -15.51 -21.09 -10.56
N PHE A 271 -16.34 -21.54 -11.49
CA PHE A 271 -17.61 -20.90 -11.85
C PHE A 271 -18.63 -21.05 -10.71
N SER A 272 -19.34 -19.97 -10.41
CA SER A 272 -20.45 -20.01 -9.45
C SER A 272 -21.66 -20.73 -10.03
N VAL A 273 -22.16 -21.75 -9.34
CA VAL A 273 -23.47 -22.35 -9.58
C VAL A 273 -24.53 -21.55 -8.79
N PRO A 274 -25.74 -21.30 -9.33
CA PRO A 274 -26.80 -20.60 -8.61
C PRO A 274 -27.22 -21.36 -7.34
N CYS A 275 -27.50 -20.63 -6.26
CA CYS A 275 -28.04 -21.19 -5.01
C CYS A 275 -29.30 -20.41 -4.62
N LEU A 276 -30.39 -21.12 -4.33
CA LEU A 276 -31.56 -20.52 -3.67
C LEU A 276 -31.25 -20.33 -2.17
N SER A 277 -31.52 -19.15 -1.65
CA SER A 277 -31.42 -18.84 -0.22
C SER A 277 -32.81 -18.60 0.37
N SER A 278 -33.14 -19.30 1.46
CA SER A 278 -34.33 -19.01 2.27
C SER A 278 -34.09 -17.76 3.12
N VAL A 279 -34.95 -16.76 2.96
CA VAL A 279 -34.93 -15.50 3.70
C VAL A 279 -35.53 -15.73 5.09
N GLY A 280 -34.74 -15.56 6.16
CA GLY A 280 -35.28 -15.36 7.50
C GLY A 280 -36.10 -14.06 7.53
N ARG A 281 -37.17 -14.00 8.36
CA ARG A 281 -38.12 -12.88 8.45
C ARG A 281 -37.43 -11.52 8.25
N ALA A 282 -37.67 -10.91 7.09
CA ALA A 282 -37.18 -9.59 6.78
C ALA A 282 -37.88 -8.57 7.70
N PRO A 283 -37.16 -7.56 8.25
CA PRO A 283 -37.81 -6.43 8.88
C PRO A 283 -38.78 -5.77 7.89
N LYS A 284 -39.80 -5.10 8.39
CA LYS A 284 -40.74 -4.32 7.57
C LYS A 284 -39.94 -3.26 6.78
N MET A 285 -39.69 -3.52 5.50
CA MET A 285 -38.95 -2.61 4.61
C MET A 285 -39.96 -1.72 3.89
N VAL A 286 -40.06 -0.47 4.30
CA VAL A 286 -40.92 0.52 3.63
C VAL A 286 -40.31 0.90 2.29
N VAL A 287 -38.99 1.10 2.23
CA VAL A 287 -38.25 1.36 0.99
C VAL A 287 -37.43 0.14 0.57
N LYS A 288 -37.78 -0.46 -0.56
CA LYS A 288 -37.10 -1.67 -1.09
C LYS A 288 -35.67 -1.36 -1.58
N LEU A 289 -34.73 -2.20 -1.19
CA LEU A 289 -33.37 -2.19 -1.73
C LEU A 289 -33.31 -3.09 -2.97
N ARG A 290 -33.03 -2.51 -4.15
CA ARG A 290 -32.89 -3.27 -5.40
C ARG A 290 -31.64 -4.17 -5.36
N GLU A 291 -31.62 -5.19 -6.21
CA GLU A 291 -30.49 -6.14 -6.24
C GLU A 291 -29.20 -5.58 -6.84
N TYR A 292 -29.30 -4.55 -7.70
CA TYR A 292 -28.20 -3.93 -8.46
C TYR A 292 -27.24 -4.97 -9.04
N ARG A 293 -27.74 -5.86 -9.91
CA ARG A 293 -26.91 -6.92 -10.51
C ARG A 293 -25.85 -6.30 -11.40
N CYS A 294 -24.60 -6.76 -11.22
CA CYS A 294 -23.49 -6.35 -12.07
C CYS A 294 -23.78 -6.73 -13.55
N PRO A 295 -23.77 -5.75 -14.48
CA PRO A 295 -23.93 -6.03 -15.90
C PRO A 295 -22.93 -7.06 -16.43
N PRO A 296 -23.35 -8.07 -17.22
CA PRO A 296 -22.47 -9.14 -17.69
C PRO A 296 -21.24 -8.61 -18.46
N TYR A 297 -21.44 -7.57 -19.28
CA TYR A 297 -20.37 -6.95 -20.07
C TYR A 297 -19.25 -6.35 -19.20
N LEU A 298 -19.55 -5.88 -17.98
CA LEU A 298 -18.53 -5.32 -17.08
C LEU A 298 -17.57 -6.40 -16.57
N LYS A 299 -18.03 -7.65 -16.39
CA LYS A 299 -17.16 -8.77 -16.04
C LYS A 299 -16.19 -9.08 -17.18
N GLU A 300 -16.64 -8.93 -18.43
CA GLU A 300 -15.79 -9.10 -19.62
C GLU A 300 -14.84 -7.91 -19.84
N LEU A 301 -15.30 -6.68 -19.59
CA LEU A 301 -14.47 -5.48 -19.66
C LEU A 301 -13.39 -5.44 -18.57
N ALA A 302 -13.71 -5.86 -17.34
CA ALA A 302 -12.74 -5.99 -16.26
C ALA A 302 -11.62 -6.99 -16.63
N LYS A 303 -11.94 -8.03 -17.42
CA LYS A 303 -10.95 -8.97 -17.98
C LYS A 303 -10.12 -8.35 -19.11
N ARG A 304 -10.70 -7.47 -19.93
CA ARG A 304 -10.06 -6.88 -21.12
C ARG A 304 -9.37 -5.51 -20.93
N ARG A 305 -9.41 -4.91 -19.73
CA ARG A 305 -8.72 -3.64 -19.38
C ARG A 305 -8.98 -2.45 -20.36
N MET A 306 -10.18 -2.30 -20.92
CA MET A 306 -10.49 -1.19 -21.84
C MET A 306 -11.17 0.03 -21.18
N ASN A 307 -10.80 1.24 -21.64
CA ASN A 307 -11.04 2.55 -21.01
C ASN A 307 -12.27 3.35 -21.50
N ARG A 308 -12.94 2.98 -22.59
CA ARG A 308 -13.91 3.89 -23.28
C ARG A 308 -15.11 4.38 -22.46
N LEU A 309 -15.59 3.62 -21.48
CA LEU A 309 -16.69 4.05 -20.58
C LEU A 309 -16.21 4.92 -19.41
N LEU A 310 -14.92 4.85 -19.09
CA LEU A 310 -14.31 5.52 -17.94
C LEU A 310 -13.59 6.82 -18.35
N THR A 311 -13.52 7.13 -19.65
CA THR A 311 -12.94 8.38 -20.19
C THR A 311 -13.86 9.58 -20.11
N SER A 312 -15.16 9.41 -19.83
CA SER A 312 -16.06 10.55 -19.62
C SER A 312 -15.84 11.13 -18.22
N GLY A 313 -15.43 12.40 -18.14
CA GLY A 313 -15.22 13.09 -16.86
C GLY A 313 -16.48 13.14 -15.99
N LEU A 314 -16.28 13.24 -14.66
CA LEU A 314 -17.36 13.34 -13.68
C LEU A 314 -18.05 14.71 -13.80
N ASN A 315 -19.35 14.69 -14.07
CA ASN A 315 -20.20 15.86 -14.11
C ASN A 315 -21.64 15.50 -13.73
N THR A 316 -22.51 16.50 -13.69
CA THR A 316 -23.90 16.33 -13.24
C THR A 316 -24.72 15.35 -14.09
N LYS A 317 -24.37 15.11 -15.36
CA LYS A 317 -25.07 14.16 -16.25
C LYS A 317 -24.47 12.76 -16.17
N THR A 318 -23.18 12.64 -15.84
CA THR A 318 -22.45 11.37 -15.79
C THR A 318 -22.37 10.77 -14.39
N TYR A 319 -22.75 11.53 -13.35
CA TYR A 319 -22.64 11.16 -11.93
C TYR A 319 -23.10 9.73 -11.64
N SER A 320 -24.39 9.45 -11.87
CA SER A 320 -24.98 8.17 -11.54
C SER A 320 -24.31 7.03 -12.31
N ARG A 321 -24.26 7.14 -13.64
CA ARG A 321 -23.64 6.14 -14.52
C ARG A 321 -22.19 5.81 -14.13
N LEU A 322 -21.39 6.83 -13.81
CA LEU A 322 -20.00 6.63 -13.43
C LEU A 322 -19.89 5.89 -12.11
N PHE A 323 -20.57 6.35 -11.05
CA PHE A 323 -20.47 5.70 -9.75
C PHE A 323 -21.07 4.30 -9.73
N HIS A 324 -22.16 4.02 -10.46
CA HIS A 324 -22.62 2.63 -10.65
C HIS A 324 -21.53 1.76 -11.30
N CYS A 325 -20.86 2.26 -12.35
CA CYS A 325 -19.78 1.52 -13.00
C CYS A 325 -18.60 1.26 -12.04
N LEU A 326 -18.16 2.28 -11.28
CA LEU A 326 -17.05 2.16 -10.34
C LEU A 326 -17.37 1.18 -9.19
N LEU A 327 -18.59 1.24 -8.64
CA LEU A 327 -19.06 0.33 -7.60
C LEU A 327 -19.12 -1.12 -8.09
N HIS A 328 -19.55 -1.36 -9.34
CA HIS A 328 -19.51 -2.71 -9.93
C HIS A 328 -18.09 -3.21 -10.17
N LEU A 329 -17.16 -2.34 -10.58
CA LEU A 329 -15.74 -2.70 -10.71
C LEU A 329 -15.13 -3.07 -9.35
N GLU A 330 -15.52 -2.36 -8.29
CA GLU A 330 -15.14 -2.67 -6.92
C GLU A 330 -15.75 -3.99 -6.45
N GLU A 331 -17.03 -4.23 -6.74
CA GLU A 331 -17.74 -5.49 -6.45
C GLU A 331 -17.01 -6.70 -7.05
N ILE A 332 -16.73 -6.66 -8.36
CA ILE A 332 -16.03 -7.73 -9.07
C ILE A 332 -14.68 -8.02 -8.39
N LYS A 333 -13.95 -6.97 -8.02
CA LYS A 333 -12.65 -7.13 -7.39
C LYS A 333 -12.74 -7.69 -5.97
N LYS A 334 -13.70 -7.24 -5.17
CA LYS A 334 -13.97 -7.78 -3.82
C LYS A 334 -14.40 -9.25 -3.87
N GLU A 335 -15.20 -9.64 -4.87
CA GLU A 335 -15.58 -11.04 -5.09
C GLU A 335 -14.34 -11.90 -5.40
N VAL A 336 -13.48 -11.45 -6.32
CA VAL A 336 -12.22 -12.15 -6.66
C VAL A 336 -11.28 -12.22 -5.46
N ASP A 337 -11.16 -11.14 -4.68
CA ASP A 337 -10.30 -11.12 -3.49
C ASP A 337 -10.82 -12.03 -2.38
N SER A 338 -12.13 -12.13 -2.19
CA SER A 338 -12.75 -13.02 -1.20
C SER A 338 -12.46 -14.48 -1.51
N ARG A 339 -12.62 -14.89 -2.78
CA ARG A 339 -12.39 -16.27 -3.23
C ARG A 339 -10.94 -16.74 -3.14
N LYS A 340 -9.97 -15.82 -3.01
CA LYS A 340 -8.55 -16.20 -2.76
C LYS A 340 -8.36 -16.90 -1.42
N TYR A 341 -9.32 -16.78 -0.52
CA TYR A 341 -9.26 -17.41 0.80
C TYR A 341 -10.08 -18.69 0.88
N ASP A 342 -10.71 -19.12 -0.22
CA ASP A 342 -11.44 -20.38 -0.27
C ASP A 342 -10.52 -21.53 0.17
N LEU A 343 -11.05 -22.41 1.03
CA LEU A 343 -10.32 -23.53 1.59
C LEU A 343 -10.85 -24.82 0.99
N PHE A 344 -9.96 -25.78 0.77
CA PHE A 344 -10.30 -27.08 0.18
C PHE A 344 -9.94 -28.19 1.15
N ASP A 345 -10.69 -29.29 1.10
CA ASP A 345 -10.43 -30.50 1.89
C ASP A 345 -10.34 -30.27 3.41
N GLN A 346 -11.13 -29.32 3.94
CA GLN A 346 -11.09 -28.96 5.35
C GLN A 346 -11.99 -29.86 6.20
N THR A 347 -11.49 -30.31 7.33
CA THR A 347 -12.30 -30.97 8.35
C THR A 347 -12.92 -29.94 9.30
N MET A 348 -14.10 -30.24 9.84
CA MET A 348 -14.75 -29.44 10.87
C MET A 348 -14.90 -30.25 12.15
N THR A 349 -14.80 -29.61 13.31
CA THR A 349 -15.04 -30.29 14.59
C THR A 349 -16.34 -29.77 15.21
N GLN A 350 -17.20 -30.68 15.63
CA GLN A 350 -18.43 -30.33 16.32
C GLN A 350 -18.11 -29.83 17.74
N ASP A 351 -18.77 -28.75 18.19
CA ASP A 351 -18.51 -28.19 19.51
C ASP A 351 -18.94 -29.15 20.63
N LYS A 352 -18.10 -29.27 21.65
CA LYS A 352 -18.32 -30.21 22.78
C LYS A 352 -19.53 -29.82 23.64
N SER A 353 -19.82 -28.52 23.74
CA SER A 353 -20.90 -27.96 24.57
C SER A 353 -22.21 -27.81 23.81
N ASN A 354 -22.15 -27.51 22.50
CA ASN A 354 -23.34 -27.37 21.66
C ASN A 354 -23.17 -28.10 20.33
N LYS A 355 -23.82 -29.27 20.21
CA LYS A 355 -23.77 -30.11 19.00
C LYS A 355 -24.36 -29.45 17.74
N GLN A 356 -25.00 -28.29 17.82
CA GLN A 356 -25.44 -27.55 16.62
C GLN A 356 -24.29 -26.75 15.98
N LEU A 357 -23.19 -26.54 16.71
CA LEU A 357 -22.11 -25.65 16.30
C LEU A 357 -20.90 -26.43 15.79
N PHE A 358 -20.25 -25.88 14.78
CA PHE A 358 -19.09 -26.45 14.13
C PHE A 358 -17.92 -25.47 14.13
N LYS A 359 -16.74 -25.94 14.50
CA LYS A 359 -15.50 -25.19 14.47
C LYS A 359 -14.73 -25.54 13.20
N LEU A 360 -14.42 -24.51 12.42
CA LEU A 360 -13.63 -24.59 11.19
C LEU A 360 -12.32 -23.83 11.39
N CYS A 361 -11.19 -24.46 11.08
CA CYS A 361 -9.90 -23.77 11.04
C CYS A 361 -9.86 -22.84 9.83
N VAL A 362 -9.69 -21.55 10.07
CA VAL A 362 -9.55 -20.52 9.03
C VAL A 362 -8.33 -19.67 9.41
N PRO A 363 -7.13 -20.05 8.93
CA PRO A 363 -5.90 -19.36 9.29
C PRO A 363 -5.96 -17.87 8.94
N GLY A 364 -5.65 -17.00 9.90
CA GLY A 364 -5.61 -15.55 9.69
C GLY A 364 -6.98 -14.84 9.67
N VAL A 365 -8.08 -15.53 10.00
CA VAL A 365 -9.43 -14.92 10.02
C VAL A 365 -9.55 -13.75 11.00
N ALA A 366 -8.91 -13.81 12.17
CA ALA A 366 -8.86 -12.71 13.13
C ALA A 366 -8.17 -11.44 12.57
N GLN A 367 -7.44 -11.57 11.46
CA GLN A 367 -6.76 -10.47 10.77
C GLN A 367 -7.61 -9.89 9.62
N ASN A 368 -8.90 -10.24 9.57
CA ASN A 368 -9.82 -9.95 8.47
C ASN A 368 -9.29 -10.48 7.13
N ARG A 369 -8.77 -11.72 7.13
CA ARG A 369 -8.23 -12.44 5.97
C ARG A 369 -8.58 -13.94 6.03
N PRO A 370 -9.75 -14.37 5.53
CA PRO A 370 -10.78 -13.57 4.86
C PRO A 370 -11.48 -12.59 5.80
N SER A 371 -12.01 -11.49 5.25
CA SER A 371 -12.81 -10.54 6.02
C SER A 371 -14.15 -11.18 6.34
N VAL A 372 -14.24 -11.77 7.53
CA VAL A 372 -15.42 -12.45 8.05
C VAL A 372 -15.85 -11.74 9.32
N LEU A 373 -17.14 -11.44 9.42
CA LEU A 373 -17.78 -10.85 10.60
C LEU A 373 -18.79 -11.82 11.21
N LYS A 374 -19.15 -11.58 12.46
CA LYS A 374 -20.25 -12.30 13.12
C LYS A 374 -21.54 -12.07 12.33
N GLY A 375 -22.21 -13.16 11.98
CA GLY A 375 -23.44 -13.18 11.17
C GLY A 375 -23.22 -13.43 9.68
N ASP A 376 -21.96 -13.43 9.20
CA ASP A 376 -21.65 -13.70 7.80
C ASP A 376 -21.98 -15.14 7.40
N ILE A 377 -22.19 -15.37 6.11
CA ILE A 377 -22.52 -16.68 5.56
C ILE A 377 -21.30 -17.23 4.83
N ILE A 378 -20.85 -18.40 5.25
CA ILE A 378 -19.82 -19.19 4.60
C ILE A 378 -20.52 -20.35 3.88
N MET A 379 -20.19 -20.59 2.61
CA MET A 379 -20.72 -21.73 1.88
C MET A 379 -19.81 -22.93 2.08
N VAL A 380 -20.39 -24.10 2.33
CA VAL A 380 -19.66 -25.34 2.56
C VAL A 380 -20.24 -26.43 1.68
N SER A 381 -19.41 -27.18 0.96
CA SER A 381 -19.81 -28.36 0.20
C SER A 381 -18.91 -29.54 0.55
N ASN A 382 -19.45 -30.76 0.50
CA ASN A 382 -18.63 -31.96 0.66
C ASN A 382 -17.58 -32.01 -0.46
N SER A 383 -16.32 -32.31 -0.13
CA SER A 383 -15.22 -32.35 -1.10
C SER A 383 -15.34 -33.53 -2.06
N ASP A 384 -15.97 -34.62 -1.59
CA ASP A 384 -16.22 -35.82 -2.40
C ASP A 384 -17.48 -35.69 -3.28
N ASP A 385 -18.29 -34.63 -3.09
CA ASP A 385 -19.48 -34.40 -3.89
C ASP A 385 -19.09 -33.84 -5.27
N THR A 386 -18.99 -34.75 -6.23
CA THR A 386 -18.63 -34.46 -7.63
C THR A 386 -19.85 -34.41 -8.55
N VAL A 387 -21.05 -34.71 -8.03
CA VAL A 387 -22.28 -34.80 -8.82
C VAL A 387 -22.88 -33.40 -9.00
N GLN A 388 -23.03 -32.95 -10.25
CA GLN A 388 -23.64 -31.65 -10.54
C GLN A 388 -25.18 -31.74 -10.45
N PRO A 389 -25.86 -30.79 -9.80
CA PRO A 389 -25.32 -29.62 -9.09
C PRO A 389 -24.77 -29.97 -7.70
N ILE A 390 -23.55 -29.51 -7.40
CA ILE A 390 -22.90 -29.72 -6.10
C ILE A 390 -23.76 -29.15 -4.98
N THR A 391 -24.02 -29.94 -3.94
CA THR A 391 -24.83 -29.48 -2.80
C THR A 391 -24.02 -28.56 -1.91
N LYS A 392 -24.49 -27.32 -1.74
CA LYS A 392 -23.87 -26.32 -0.86
C LYS A 392 -24.74 -26.02 0.35
N TYR A 393 -24.14 -26.06 1.52
CA TYR A 393 -24.71 -25.73 2.81
C TYR A 393 -24.28 -24.33 3.26
N GLN A 394 -25.19 -23.60 3.89
CA GLN A 394 -24.92 -22.26 4.42
C GLN A 394 -24.57 -22.37 5.90
N GLY A 395 -23.34 -22.04 6.26
CA GLY A 395 -22.89 -21.91 7.64
C GLY A 395 -22.91 -20.44 8.05
N LYS A 396 -23.66 -20.11 9.10
CA LYS A 396 -23.71 -18.76 9.67
C LYS A 396 -22.63 -18.61 10.73
N VAL A 397 -21.78 -17.59 10.60
CA VAL A 397 -20.70 -17.31 11.56
C VAL A 397 -21.30 -16.79 12.87
N LEU A 398 -21.06 -17.47 13.98
CA LEU A 398 -21.49 -17.03 15.32
C LEU A 398 -20.36 -16.41 16.13
N LYS A 399 -19.14 -16.96 16.01
CA LYS A 399 -17.96 -16.53 16.76
C LYS A 399 -16.72 -16.64 15.88
N ILE A 400 -15.82 -15.68 16.06
CA ILE A 400 -14.51 -15.65 15.40
C ILE A 400 -13.46 -15.75 16.50
N GLU A 401 -12.54 -16.69 16.34
CA GLU A 401 -11.36 -16.90 17.20
C GLU A 401 -10.09 -16.59 16.39
N LEU A 402 -8.90 -16.79 16.98
CA LEU A 402 -7.62 -16.42 16.33
C LEU A 402 -7.46 -17.01 14.92
N ASP A 403 -7.61 -18.33 14.80
CA ASP A 403 -7.46 -19.07 13.54
C ASP A 403 -8.66 -20.00 13.26
N SER A 404 -9.83 -19.69 13.81
CA SER A 404 -11.01 -20.50 13.56
C SER A 404 -12.30 -19.71 13.68
N VAL A 405 -13.35 -20.22 13.03
CA VAL A 405 -14.70 -19.69 13.11
C VAL A 405 -15.65 -20.77 13.62
N THR A 406 -16.61 -20.35 14.45
CA THR A 406 -17.73 -21.19 14.88
C THR A 406 -18.92 -20.91 13.98
N LEU A 407 -19.43 -21.95 13.33
CA LEU A 407 -20.50 -21.91 12.35
C LEU A 407 -21.73 -22.65 12.86
N ASP A 408 -22.89 -22.07 12.58
CA ASP A 408 -24.21 -22.65 12.78
C ASP A 408 -24.79 -23.07 11.43
N PHE A 409 -25.27 -24.32 11.34
CA PHE A 409 -25.80 -24.89 10.11
C PHE A 409 -27.26 -25.32 10.26
N PRO A 410 -28.04 -25.33 9.16
CA PRO A 410 -29.37 -25.92 9.14
C PRO A 410 -29.36 -27.40 9.55
N LYS A 411 -30.45 -27.87 10.18
CA LYS A 411 -30.59 -29.25 10.66
C LYS A 411 -30.26 -30.35 9.63
N ARG A 412 -30.49 -30.08 8.34
CA ARG A 412 -30.15 -31.03 7.25
C ARG A 412 -28.66 -31.33 7.17
N PHE A 413 -27.78 -30.37 7.48
CA PHE A 413 -26.34 -30.57 7.49
C PHE A 413 -25.91 -31.48 8.65
N LEU A 414 -26.53 -31.33 9.82
CA LEU A 414 -26.25 -32.17 10.99
C LEU A 414 -26.52 -33.66 10.74
N LEU A 415 -27.52 -33.98 9.91
CA LEU A 415 -27.91 -35.36 9.61
C LEU A 415 -26.90 -36.09 8.72
N ILE A 416 -26.17 -35.36 7.88
CA ILE A 416 -25.21 -35.93 6.92
C ILE A 416 -23.76 -35.85 7.41
N PHE A 417 -23.49 -35.02 8.41
CA PHE A 417 -22.13 -34.74 8.86
C PHE A 417 -21.51 -35.96 9.53
N ARG A 418 -20.26 -36.28 9.14
CA ARG A 418 -19.39 -37.23 9.82
C ARG A 418 -18.03 -36.58 10.05
N SER A 419 -17.37 -36.90 11.16
CA SER A 419 -16.13 -36.22 11.61
C SER A 419 -14.94 -36.39 10.66
N ASP A 420 -14.94 -37.42 9.83
CA ASP A 420 -13.93 -37.74 8.82
C ASP A 420 -14.19 -37.04 7.46
N MET A 421 -15.35 -36.40 7.29
CA MET A 421 -15.68 -35.72 6.05
C MET A 421 -14.83 -34.48 5.84
N LYS A 422 -14.46 -34.28 4.58
CA LYS A 422 -13.72 -33.11 4.11
C LYS A 422 -14.65 -32.17 3.38
N PHE A 423 -14.45 -30.88 3.57
CA PHE A 423 -15.31 -29.86 2.99
C PHE A 423 -14.53 -28.78 2.24
N ASN A 424 -15.09 -28.37 1.11
CA ASN A 424 -14.71 -27.17 0.38
C ASN A 424 -15.49 -25.98 0.94
N VAL A 425 -14.78 -24.90 1.25
CA VAL A 425 -15.28 -23.72 1.94
C VAL A 425 -15.12 -22.51 1.03
N GLU A 426 -16.23 -21.86 0.68
CA GLU A 426 -16.23 -20.65 -0.14
C GLU A 426 -16.63 -19.42 0.69
N PHE A 427 -15.81 -18.37 0.62
CA PHE A 427 -16.07 -17.10 1.29
C PHE A 427 -16.80 -16.15 0.35
N LYS A 428 -18.05 -15.80 0.71
CA LYS A 428 -18.85 -14.83 -0.05
C LYS A 428 -18.71 -13.43 0.52
N PHE A 429 -18.40 -12.50 -0.36
CA PHE A 429 -18.47 -11.07 -0.08
C PHE A 429 -19.92 -10.61 0.08
N ILE A 430 -20.21 -9.89 1.16
CA ILE A 430 -21.55 -9.34 1.43
C ILE A 430 -21.77 -8.06 0.62
N ARG A 431 -22.78 -8.08 -0.26
CA ARG A 431 -23.09 -6.98 -1.21
C ARG A 431 -23.82 -5.80 -0.58
N LEU A 432 -24.29 -5.91 0.67
CA LEU A 432 -25.19 -4.93 1.29
C LEU A 432 -24.65 -3.49 1.24
N THR A 433 -23.37 -3.29 1.57
CA THR A 433 -22.75 -1.97 1.57
C THR A 433 -22.72 -1.34 0.19
N LEU A 434 -22.33 -2.10 -0.84
CA LEU A 434 -22.35 -1.64 -2.24
C LEU A 434 -23.79 -1.39 -2.74
N GLN A 435 -24.75 -2.22 -2.34
CA GLN A 435 -26.16 -2.01 -2.70
C GLN A 435 -26.72 -0.71 -2.10
N LEU A 436 -26.35 -0.40 -0.86
CA LEU A 436 -26.71 0.88 -0.23
C LEU A 436 -26.10 2.06 -0.98
N GLN A 437 -24.84 1.96 -1.43
CA GLN A 437 -24.18 2.98 -2.24
C GLN A 437 -24.86 3.16 -3.60
N HIS A 438 -25.18 2.07 -4.31
CA HIS A 438 -25.94 2.14 -5.55
C HIS A 438 -27.30 2.81 -5.37
N ARG A 439 -28.02 2.49 -4.29
CA ARG A 439 -29.29 3.18 -3.97
C ARG A 439 -29.08 4.65 -3.68
N ALA A 440 -28.03 5.00 -2.94
CA ALA A 440 -27.71 6.39 -2.64
C ALA A 440 -27.42 7.19 -3.92
N VAL A 441 -26.73 6.58 -4.88
CA VAL A 441 -26.47 7.15 -6.21
C VAL A 441 -27.76 7.34 -7.01
N ASP A 442 -28.65 6.35 -7.07
CA ASP A 442 -29.99 6.48 -7.68
C ASP A 442 -30.80 7.62 -7.02
N PHE A 443 -30.74 7.70 -5.70
CA PHE A 443 -31.49 8.67 -4.90
C PHE A 443 -30.95 10.09 -5.02
N ALA A 444 -29.67 10.25 -5.33
CA ALA A 444 -29.09 11.57 -5.58
C ALA A 444 -29.77 12.29 -6.75
N ASP A 445 -30.09 11.56 -7.81
CA ASP A 445 -30.83 12.09 -8.95
C ASP A 445 -32.32 12.28 -8.62
N GLN A 446 -32.95 11.27 -7.98
CA GLN A 446 -34.38 11.31 -7.64
C GLN A 446 -34.75 12.43 -6.66
N HIS A 447 -33.88 12.76 -5.72
CA HIS A 447 -34.10 13.81 -4.70
C HIS A 447 -33.40 15.13 -5.03
N LEU A 448 -33.00 15.34 -6.29
CA LEU A 448 -32.48 16.61 -6.80
C LEU A 448 -31.25 17.13 -6.03
N LEU A 449 -30.36 16.24 -5.56
CA LEU A 449 -29.15 16.60 -4.81
C LEU A 449 -28.07 17.27 -5.68
N LYS A 450 -28.32 17.49 -6.98
CA LYS A 450 -27.38 18.14 -7.91
C LYS A 450 -26.79 19.45 -7.37
N LYS A 451 -27.60 20.30 -6.72
CA LYS A 451 -27.15 21.58 -6.13
C LYS A 451 -26.24 21.39 -4.90
N VAL A 452 -26.34 20.24 -4.22
CA VAL A 452 -25.50 19.87 -3.07
C VAL A 452 -24.19 19.24 -3.55
N LEU A 453 -24.24 18.38 -4.57
CA LEU A 453 -23.09 17.61 -5.06
C LEU A 453 -22.19 18.38 -6.05
N PHE A 454 -22.80 19.33 -6.77
CA PHE A 454 -22.16 20.22 -7.72
C PHE A 454 -22.64 21.65 -7.46
N PRO A 455 -22.30 22.23 -6.29
CA PRO A 455 -22.75 23.56 -5.94
C PRO A 455 -22.14 24.60 -6.88
N ALA A 456 -22.91 25.64 -7.14
CA ALA A 456 -22.51 26.82 -7.91
C ALA A 456 -22.82 28.07 -7.06
N ALA A 457 -22.14 29.19 -7.35
CA ALA A 457 -22.28 30.42 -6.59
C ALA A 457 -23.72 30.97 -6.65
N GLN A 458 -24.52 30.64 -5.64
CA GLN A 458 -25.80 31.29 -5.35
C GLN A 458 -25.77 31.63 -3.87
N VAL A 459 -25.43 32.88 -3.55
CA VAL A 459 -25.24 33.32 -2.17
C VAL A 459 -26.50 34.03 -1.69
N GLN A 460 -27.07 33.56 -0.59
CA GLN A 460 -27.90 34.39 0.27
C GLN A 460 -27.00 34.98 1.36
N ILE A 461 -26.89 36.31 1.41
CA ILE A 461 -26.19 36.99 2.51
C ILE A 461 -27.09 36.88 3.73
N GLN A 462 -26.82 35.90 4.60
CA GLN A 462 -27.44 35.85 5.92
C GLN A 462 -26.52 36.53 6.94
N PRO A 463 -27.02 37.52 7.71
CA PRO A 463 -26.24 38.14 8.76
C PRO A 463 -25.85 37.10 9.82
N VAL A 464 -24.56 37.03 10.11
CA VAL A 464 -24.01 36.13 11.11
C VAL A 464 -23.90 36.90 12.43
N ALA A 465 -24.85 36.68 13.33
CA ALA A 465 -24.80 37.27 14.66
C ALA A 465 -23.95 36.40 15.60
N PRO A 466 -23.02 36.98 16.37
CA PRO A 466 -22.31 36.25 17.40
C PRO A 466 -23.28 35.83 18.52
N PHE A 467 -23.06 34.63 19.05
CA PHE A 467 -23.82 34.08 20.18
C PHE A 467 -22.85 33.39 21.15
N PRO A 468 -23.19 33.32 22.45
CA PRO A 468 -22.35 32.65 23.44
C PRO A 468 -22.29 31.14 23.16
N MET A 469 -21.07 30.59 23.20
CA MET A 469 -20.81 29.16 22.96
C MET A 469 -21.06 28.33 24.21
N PHE A 470 -21.45 27.06 24.03
CA PHE A 470 -21.51 26.12 25.16
C PHE A 470 -20.10 25.86 25.67
N ASN A 471 -19.16 25.60 24.75
CA ASN A 471 -17.74 25.57 25.08
C ASN A 471 -17.09 26.95 24.91
N ARG A 472 -16.90 27.65 26.03
CA ARG A 472 -16.27 28.99 26.08
C ARG A 472 -14.86 29.04 25.51
N GLN A 473 -14.13 27.93 25.48
CA GLN A 473 -12.78 27.90 24.92
C GLN A 473 -12.78 28.15 23.40
N LEU A 474 -13.89 27.85 22.71
CA LEU A 474 -14.01 28.06 21.26
C LEU A 474 -14.19 29.54 20.91
N GLU A 475 -14.69 30.37 21.83
CA GLU A 475 -14.88 31.81 21.61
C GLU A 475 -13.54 32.51 21.31
N ASN A 476 -12.46 32.03 21.92
CA ASN A 476 -11.11 32.53 21.72
C ASN A 476 -10.43 31.97 20.45
N ASN A 477 -11.07 31.04 19.73
CA ASN A 477 -10.57 30.44 18.49
C ASN A 477 -11.39 30.97 17.30
N PRO A 478 -10.84 31.92 16.51
CA PRO A 478 -11.61 32.57 15.45
C PRO A 478 -12.05 31.61 14.35
N GLN A 479 -11.24 30.59 14.01
CA GLN A 479 -11.61 29.61 12.99
C GLN A 479 -12.75 28.71 13.45
N GLN A 480 -12.66 28.14 14.65
CA GLN A 480 -13.75 27.29 15.18
C GLN A 480 -15.02 28.11 15.41
N SER A 481 -14.88 29.33 15.93
CA SER A 481 -15.99 30.24 16.17
C SER A 481 -16.72 30.61 14.88
N SER A 482 -15.96 31.05 13.86
CA SER A 482 -16.50 31.37 12.53
C SER A 482 -17.21 30.16 11.89
N ALA A 483 -16.62 28.95 12.00
CA ALA A 483 -17.24 27.75 11.48
C ALA A 483 -18.60 27.45 12.12
N VAL A 484 -18.68 27.50 13.46
CA VAL A 484 -19.94 27.30 14.19
C VAL A 484 -20.98 28.34 13.78
N GLN A 485 -20.58 29.60 13.70
CA GLN A 485 -21.47 30.70 13.34
C GLN A 485 -22.06 30.55 11.93
N HIS A 486 -21.24 30.23 10.92
CA HIS A 486 -21.74 30.02 9.55
C HIS A 486 -22.57 28.75 9.40
N ILE A 487 -22.24 27.68 10.14
CA ILE A 487 -23.07 26.47 10.18
C ILE A 487 -24.45 26.82 10.74
N VAL A 488 -24.53 27.47 11.90
CA VAL A 488 -25.80 27.84 12.56
C VAL A 488 -26.60 28.88 11.76
N ALA A 489 -25.92 29.72 10.99
CA ALA A 489 -26.55 30.66 10.06
C ALA A 489 -26.98 30.00 8.73
N GLY A 490 -26.60 28.76 8.44
CA GLY A 490 -26.95 28.14 7.16
C GLY A 490 -26.33 28.83 5.94
N SER A 491 -25.21 29.54 6.10
CA SER A 491 -24.68 30.47 5.08
C SER A 491 -24.34 29.81 3.74
N SER A 492 -24.00 28.51 3.75
CA SER A 492 -23.62 27.79 2.54
C SER A 492 -24.81 27.20 1.77
N LYS A 493 -26.01 27.14 2.35
CA LYS A 493 -27.16 26.40 1.78
C LYS A 493 -27.46 26.85 0.34
N PRO A 494 -27.69 25.94 -0.61
CA PRO A 494 -27.74 24.47 -0.48
C PRO A 494 -26.37 23.77 -0.61
N ALA A 495 -25.28 24.52 -0.80
CA ALA A 495 -23.94 23.96 -0.85
C ALA A 495 -23.52 23.39 0.51
N PRO A 496 -22.74 22.30 0.53
CA PRO A 496 -22.15 21.79 1.76
C PRO A 496 -21.24 22.80 2.45
N TYR A 497 -21.29 22.88 3.77
CA TYR A 497 -20.28 23.60 4.56
C TYR A 497 -19.11 22.67 4.86
N LEU A 498 -17.87 23.07 4.56
CA LEU A 498 -16.68 22.25 4.77
C LEU A 498 -15.88 22.73 5.99
N VAL A 499 -15.66 21.82 6.95
CA VAL A 499 -14.71 22.01 8.04
C VAL A 499 -13.44 21.21 7.71
N PHE A 500 -12.46 21.88 7.11
CA PHE A 500 -11.15 21.29 6.89
C PHE A 500 -10.34 21.38 8.19
N GLY A 501 -10.18 20.25 8.87
CA GLY A 501 -9.41 20.20 10.09
C GLY A 501 -8.26 19.22 10.01
N PRO A 502 -7.03 19.73 9.95
CA PRO A 502 -5.81 18.96 10.17
C PRO A 502 -5.83 18.17 11.50
N PRO A 503 -4.87 17.27 11.76
CA PRO A 503 -4.84 16.47 12.98
C PRO A 503 -4.76 17.36 14.22
N GLY A 504 -5.51 17.00 15.27
CA GLY A 504 -5.46 17.70 16.56
C GLY A 504 -6.10 19.10 16.58
N THR A 505 -6.79 19.55 15.53
CA THR A 505 -7.35 20.92 15.47
C THR A 505 -8.76 21.07 16.03
N GLY A 506 -9.32 20.01 16.63
CA GLY A 506 -10.63 20.08 17.29
C GLY A 506 -11.84 20.00 16.34
N LYS A 507 -11.73 19.33 15.18
CA LYS A 507 -12.85 19.08 14.24
C LYS A 507 -14.14 18.64 14.94
N THR A 508 -14.08 17.50 15.64
CA THR A 508 -15.23 16.90 16.32
C THR A 508 -15.80 17.83 17.39
N ILE A 509 -14.96 18.59 18.12
CA ILE A 509 -15.44 19.59 19.10
C ILE A 509 -16.22 20.71 18.40
N THR A 510 -15.72 21.17 17.25
CA THR A 510 -16.36 22.20 16.43
C THR A 510 -17.73 21.74 15.93
N LEU A 511 -17.84 20.48 15.47
CA LEU A 511 -19.13 19.91 15.04
C LEU A 511 -20.11 19.73 16.21
N VAL A 512 -19.63 19.26 17.35
CA VAL A 512 -20.46 19.10 18.56
C VAL A 512 -21.02 20.45 19.02
N GLU A 513 -20.18 21.49 19.06
CA GLU A 513 -20.63 22.85 19.37
C GLU A 513 -21.68 23.32 18.35
N ALA A 514 -21.43 23.15 17.06
CA ALA A 514 -22.39 23.53 16.01
C ALA A 514 -23.74 22.81 16.16
N MET A 515 -23.73 21.50 16.44
CA MET A 515 -24.95 20.72 16.67
C MET A 515 -25.70 21.17 17.93
N ASN A 516 -25.00 21.46 19.02
CA ASN A 516 -25.60 22.03 20.24
C ASN A 516 -26.26 23.38 19.95
N GLN A 517 -25.61 24.24 19.18
CA GLN A 517 -26.13 25.57 18.84
C GLN A 517 -27.33 25.52 17.89
N VAL A 518 -27.30 24.65 16.87
CA VAL A 518 -28.45 24.40 16.01
C VAL A 518 -29.65 23.93 16.84
N SER A 519 -29.43 22.96 17.73
CA SER A 519 -30.45 22.45 18.65
C SER A 519 -30.94 23.52 19.65
N LYS A 520 -30.08 24.44 20.08
CA LYS A 520 -30.52 25.54 20.95
C LYS A 520 -31.37 26.56 20.20
N LYS A 521 -30.96 26.93 18.99
CA LYS A 521 -31.55 28.03 18.21
C LYS A 521 -32.90 27.67 17.58
N ASP A 522 -33.06 26.45 17.09
CA ASP A 522 -34.26 26.01 16.37
C ASP A 522 -34.81 24.72 16.98
N SER A 523 -35.86 24.83 17.80
CA SER A 523 -36.54 23.70 18.47
C SER A 523 -37.06 22.62 17.50
N SER A 524 -37.31 22.98 16.23
CA SER A 524 -37.77 22.07 15.19
C SER A 524 -36.63 21.33 14.45
N ALA A 525 -35.37 21.69 14.72
CA ALA A 525 -34.24 21.08 14.06
C ALA A 525 -34.00 19.64 14.54
N HIS A 526 -34.03 18.70 13.59
CA HIS A 526 -33.53 17.33 13.75
C HIS A 526 -32.21 17.15 13.02
N ILE A 527 -31.25 16.52 13.71
CA ILE A 527 -29.86 16.40 13.28
C ILE A 527 -29.49 14.94 13.08
N LEU A 528 -28.92 14.61 11.93
CA LEU A 528 -28.26 13.33 11.68
C LEU A 528 -26.75 13.52 11.71
N ALA A 529 -26.08 12.90 12.67
CA ALA A 529 -24.62 12.90 12.78
C ALA A 529 -24.09 11.54 12.32
N CYS A 530 -23.17 11.53 11.37
CA CYS A 530 -22.57 10.31 10.84
C CYS A 530 -21.06 10.38 10.73
N ALA A 531 -20.43 9.22 10.85
CA ALA A 531 -19.01 9.02 10.60
C ALA A 531 -18.79 7.65 9.91
N PRO A 532 -17.63 7.40 9.28
CA PRO A 532 -17.34 6.10 8.65
C PRO A 532 -17.11 4.96 9.65
N SER A 533 -16.71 5.27 10.90
CA SER A 533 -16.39 4.27 11.94
C SER A 533 -17.28 4.38 13.18
N ASN A 534 -17.48 3.26 13.90
CA ASN A 534 -18.25 3.27 15.14
C ASN A 534 -17.58 4.13 16.22
N ASN A 535 -16.27 4.02 16.42
CA ASN A 535 -15.55 4.81 17.42
C ASN A 535 -15.72 6.32 17.23
N ALA A 536 -15.74 6.81 15.98
CA ALA A 536 -16.00 8.22 15.70
C ALA A 536 -17.45 8.61 16.03
N CYS A 537 -18.42 7.74 15.74
CA CYS A 537 -19.82 7.94 16.13
C CYS A 537 -20.00 7.92 17.65
N ASP A 538 -19.32 7.03 18.35
CA ASP A 538 -19.39 6.92 19.81
C ASP A 538 -18.84 8.19 20.46
N LEU A 539 -17.69 8.69 19.99
CA LEU A 539 -17.09 9.95 20.44
C LEU A 539 -18.00 11.16 20.20
N LEU A 540 -18.69 11.22 19.04
CA LEU A 540 -19.67 12.27 18.77
C LEU A 540 -20.83 12.21 19.77
N CYS A 541 -21.35 11.01 20.03
CA CYS A 541 -22.47 10.79 20.95
C CYS A 541 -22.12 11.18 22.39
N GLU A 542 -20.98 10.68 22.91
CA GLU A 542 -20.49 11.01 24.26
C GLU A 542 -20.34 12.52 24.46
N ARG A 543 -19.77 13.23 23.46
CA ARG A 543 -19.57 14.68 23.55
C ARG A 543 -20.87 15.48 23.43
N LEU A 544 -21.84 15.02 22.65
CA LEU A 544 -23.16 15.65 22.58
C LEU A 544 -23.92 15.54 23.90
N MET A 545 -23.82 14.37 24.56
CA MET A 545 -24.48 14.10 25.84
C MET A 545 -23.95 14.92 27.02
N VAL A 546 -22.86 15.67 26.84
CA VAL A 546 -22.36 16.64 27.85
C VAL A 546 -23.31 17.84 27.99
N HIS A 547 -23.95 18.27 26.90
CA HIS A 547 -24.79 19.47 26.87
C HIS A 547 -26.25 19.19 26.45
N MET A 548 -26.52 18.03 25.84
CA MET A 548 -27.86 17.59 25.50
C MET A 548 -28.40 16.58 26.51
N ALA A 549 -29.70 16.63 26.77
CA ALA A 549 -30.34 15.63 27.62
C ALA A 549 -30.29 14.25 26.94
N HIS A 550 -30.11 13.19 27.73
CA HIS A 550 -30.02 11.81 27.23
C HIS A 550 -31.18 11.38 26.31
N ARG A 551 -32.40 11.88 26.56
CA ARG A 551 -33.58 11.61 25.72
C ARG A 551 -33.56 12.26 24.34
N GLN A 552 -32.65 13.20 24.09
CA GLN A 552 -32.54 13.93 22.82
C GLN A 552 -31.59 13.26 21.83
N VAL A 553 -30.68 12.40 22.31
CA VAL A 553 -29.61 11.81 21.50
C VAL A 553 -29.77 10.28 21.47
N TYR A 554 -29.71 9.70 20.27
CA TYR A 554 -29.80 8.25 20.10
C TYR A 554 -28.67 7.69 19.25
N ARG A 555 -28.02 6.63 19.73
CA ARG A 555 -26.91 5.97 19.04
C ARG A 555 -27.40 4.70 18.32
N LEU A 556 -27.41 4.71 17.00
CA LEU A 556 -27.87 3.57 16.18
C LEU A 556 -26.70 2.73 15.65
N TYR A 557 -26.51 1.52 16.16
CA TYR A 557 -25.49 0.55 15.73
C TYR A 557 -25.99 -0.41 14.63
N ALA A 558 -25.04 -0.96 13.87
CA ALA A 558 -25.30 -2.07 12.96
C ALA A 558 -25.42 -3.40 13.73
N LYS A 559 -26.16 -4.36 13.17
CA LYS A 559 -26.44 -5.66 13.82
C LYS A 559 -25.18 -6.50 14.12
N ASN A 560 -24.13 -6.31 13.36
CA ASN A 560 -22.88 -7.06 13.46
C ASN A 560 -21.81 -6.36 14.32
N HIS A 561 -22.15 -5.25 14.99
CA HIS A 561 -21.24 -4.60 15.93
C HIS A 561 -20.99 -5.48 17.15
N ASP A 562 -19.79 -5.40 17.73
CA ASP A 562 -19.46 -6.15 18.93
C ASP A 562 -20.04 -5.43 20.15
N PRO A 563 -20.99 -6.03 20.89
CA PRO A 563 -21.60 -5.36 22.03
C PRO A 563 -20.60 -5.04 23.15
N ARG A 564 -19.47 -5.77 23.23
CA ARG A 564 -18.43 -5.55 24.24
C ARG A 564 -17.64 -4.26 24.02
N THR A 565 -17.74 -3.65 22.84
CA THR A 565 -17.07 -2.40 22.52
C THR A 565 -17.96 -1.18 22.72
N ILE A 566 -19.22 -1.36 23.11
CA ILE A 566 -20.14 -0.25 23.37
C ILE A 566 -19.76 0.42 24.70
N PRO A 567 -19.51 1.74 24.72
CA PRO A 567 -19.27 2.48 25.96
C PRO A 567 -20.44 2.35 26.94
N GLU A 568 -20.16 2.16 28.22
CA GLU A 568 -21.18 1.93 29.27
C GLU A 568 -22.26 3.03 29.29
N GLN A 569 -21.86 4.28 29.08
CA GLN A 569 -22.76 5.44 29.05
C GLN A 569 -23.75 5.40 27.88
N LEU A 570 -23.42 4.71 26.78
CA LEU A 570 -24.24 4.63 25.58
C LEU A 570 -25.18 3.41 25.58
N GLN A 571 -24.95 2.41 26.44
CA GLN A 571 -25.73 1.17 26.45
C GLN A 571 -27.24 1.42 26.62
N LYS A 572 -27.63 2.43 27.41
CA LYS A 572 -29.04 2.81 27.63
C LYS A 572 -29.64 3.71 26.56
N HIS A 573 -28.82 4.24 25.65
CA HIS A 573 -29.20 5.22 24.63
C HIS A 573 -28.87 4.72 23.22
N CYS A 574 -28.95 3.40 23.04
CA CYS A 574 -28.68 2.74 21.79
C CYS A 574 -29.67 1.62 21.49
N ASN A 575 -29.52 0.99 20.34
CA ASN A 575 -30.39 -0.10 19.88
C ASN A 575 -29.93 -1.50 20.32
N TRP A 576 -29.05 -1.60 21.31
CA TRP A 576 -28.67 -2.87 21.93
C TRP A 576 -29.67 -3.23 23.01
N ASP A 577 -30.26 -4.43 22.94
CA ASP A 577 -31.15 -4.96 23.98
C ASP A 577 -30.41 -6.01 24.82
N PRO A 578 -30.06 -5.71 26.09
CA PRO A 578 -29.40 -6.66 26.97
C PRO A 578 -30.23 -7.92 27.26
N ALA A 579 -31.57 -7.82 27.24
CA ALA A 579 -32.45 -8.94 27.53
C ALA A 579 -32.50 -9.95 26.36
N GLN A 580 -32.49 -9.44 25.12
CA GLN A 580 -32.46 -10.28 23.91
C GLN A 580 -31.03 -10.66 23.48
N HIS A 581 -30.02 -9.98 24.02
CA HIS A 581 -28.62 -10.10 23.59
C HIS A 581 -28.44 -9.92 22.07
N ASP A 582 -29.24 -9.02 21.48
CA ASP A 582 -29.24 -8.68 20.05
C ASP A 582 -29.57 -7.18 19.87
N TYR A 583 -29.31 -6.67 18.66
CA TYR A 583 -29.69 -5.32 18.27
C TYR A 583 -31.15 -5.28 17.80
N VAL A 584 -31.98 -4.51 18.49
CA VAL A 584 -33.40 -4.29 18.16
C VAL A 584 -33.50 -2.99 17.39
N PHE A 585 -33.86 -3.07 16.10
CA PHE A 585 -34.02 -1.87 15.27
C PHE A 585 -35.40 -1.26 15.50
N PRO A 586 -35.49 -0.01 15.99
CA PRO A 586 -36.77 0.65 16.20
C PRO A 586 -37.44 1.02 14.86
N ASP A 587 -38.74 1.29 14.94
CA ASP A 587 -39.51 1.81 13.80
C ASP A 587 -39.25 3.31 13.55
N GLU A 588 -39.81 3.83 12.45
CA GLU A 588 -39.63 5.23 12.05
C GLU A 588 -40.19 6.21 13.09
N SER A 589 -41.35 5.91 13.70
CA SER A 589 -41.98 6.77 14.71
C SER A 589 -41.07 7.00 15.91
N PHE A 590 -40.52 5.92 16.47
CA PHE A 590 -39.59 6.00 17.60
C PHE A 590 -38.31 6.75 17.24
N LEU A 591 -37.74 6.48 16.06
CA LEU A 591 -36.50 7.15 15.63
C LEU A 591 -36.71 8.66 15.45
N MET A 592 -37.88 9.08 14.95
CA MET A 592 -38.20 10.48 14.69
C MET A 592 -38.48 11.30 15.97
N GLU A 593 -38.66 10.67 17.12
CA GLU A 593 -38.78 11.37 18.42
C GLU A 593 -37.44 11.99 18.86
N PHE A 594 -36.31 11.43 18.41
CA PHE A 594 -35.00 11.91 18.80
C PHE A 594 -34.59 13.14 18.01
N ARG A 595 -33.93 14.04 18.72
CA ARG A 595 -33.43 15.28 18.14
C ARG A 595 -32.14 15.10 17.38
N VAL A 596 -31.26 14.24 17.88
CA VAL A 596 -30.01 13.88 17.26
C VAL A 596 -29.89 12.37 17.16
N ILE A 597 -29.73 11.86 15.95
CA ILE A 597 -29.38 10.46 15.73
C ILE A 597 -27.91 10.39 15.32
N VAL A 598 -27.14 9.57 16.01
CA VAL A 598 -25.72 9.32 15.73
C VAL A 598 -25.54 7.90 15.20
N THR A 599 -25.03 7.75 13.98
CA THR A 599 -24.90 6.43 13.34
C THR A 599 -23.79 6.40 12.29
N THR A 600 -23.35 5.21 11.87
CA THR A 600 -22.36 5.14 10.78
C THR A 600 -23.01 5.50 9.44
N MET A 601 -22.23 5.99 8.48
CA MET A 601 -22.75 6.32 7.13
C MET A 601 -23.49 5.15 6.46
N PHE A 602 -23.02 3.90 6.65
CA PHE A 602 -23.73 2.73 6.13
C PHE A 602 -25.02 2.44 6.90
N THR A 603 -24.99 2.54 8.23
CA THR A 603 -26.17 2.31 9.06
C THR A 603 -27.24 3.38 8.85
N ALA A 604 -26.88 4.60 8.45
CA ALA A 604 -27.83 5.64 8.04
C ALA A 604 -28.78 5.18 6.92
N GLY A 605 -28.33 4.26 6.06
CA GLY A 605 -29.19 3.62 5.05
C GLY A 605 -30.37 2.85 5.63
N ARG A 606 -30.34 2.48 6.92
CA ARG A 606 -31.50 1.90 7.63
C ARG A 606 -32.62 2.91 7.81
N LEU A 607 -32.32 4.18 8.08
CA LEU A 607 -33.32 5.26 8.24
C LEU A 607 -34.17 5.42 6.97
N VAL A 608 -33.51 5.37 5.81
CA VAL A 608 -34.21 5.36 4.50
C VAL A 608 -35.06 4.10 4.35
N THR A 609 -34.54 2.95 4.78
CA THR A 609 -35.22 1.66 4.63
C THR A 609 -36.47 1.55 5.50
N THR A 610 -36.41 2.10 6.72
CA THR A 610 -37.52 2.12 7.68
C THR A 610 -38.62 3.08 7.28
N GLY A 611 -38.33 4.09 6.45
CA GLY A 611 -39.34 5.02 5.92
C GLY A 611 -39.22 6.46 6.41
N VAL A 612 -38.12 6.83 7.08
CA VAL A 612 -37.91 8.22 7.55
C VAL A 612 -38.01 9.18 6.36
N PRO A 613 -38.90 10.20 6.42
CA PRO A 613 -39.21 11.03 5.26
C PRO A 613 -38.08 12.01 4.94
N VAL A 614 -37.94 12.32 3.64
CA VAL A 614 -36.98 13.31 3.15
C VAL A 614 -37.25 14.66 3.80
N GLY A 615 -36.20 15.27 4.36
CA GLY A 615 -36.30 16.58 5.02
C GLY A 615 -36.71 16.53 6.48
N HIS A 616 -36.95 15.34 7.06
CA HIS A 616 -37.04 15.20 8.52
C HIS A 616 -35.77 15.72 9.18
N PHE A 617 -34.60 15.28 8.70
CA PHE A 617 -33.32 15.84 9.14
C PHE A 617 -33.09 17.18 8.45
N THR A 618 -33.13 18.26 9.22
CA THR A 618 -32.83 19.61 8.75
C THR A 618 -31.34 19.83 8.57
N HIS A 619 -30.51 19.08 9.32
CA HIS A 619 -29.05 19.13 9.23
C HIS A 619 -28.46 17.72 9.21
N VAL A 620 -27.51 17.49 8.31
CA VAL A 620 -26.69 16.26 8.26
C VAL A 620 -25.23 16.65 8.45
N PHE A 621 -24.59 16.08 9.47
CA PHE A 621 -23.17 16.27 9.78
C PHE A 621 -22.41 14.99 9.49
N LEU A 622 -21.40 15.07 8.62
CA LEU A 622 -20.50 13.96 8.30
C LEU A 622 -19.11 14.26 8.86
N ASP A 623 -18.72 13.60 9.95
CA ASP A 623 -17.35 13.65 10.48
C ASP A 623 -16.46 12.63 9.77
N GLU A 624 -15.16 12.91 9.70
CA GLU A 624 -14.15 12.10 9.00
C GLU A 624 -14.53 11.78 7.54
N ALA A 625 -15.24 12.68 6.86
CA ALA A 625 -15.73 12.52 5.49
C ALA A 625 -14.61 12.30 4.45
N GLY A 626 -13.38 12.68 4.77
CA GLY A 626 -12.20 12.42 3.95
C GLY A 626 -11.85 10.94 3.80
N GLN A 627 -12.26 10.09 4.75
CA GLN A 627 -12.01 8.65 4.76
C GLN A 627 -13.04 7.83 3.97
N ALA A 628 -14.17 8.44 3.62
CA ALA A 628 -15.29 7.76 3.02
C ALA A 628 -15.28 7.89 1.50
N GLU A 629 -15.76 6.86 0.82
CA GLU A 629 -16.06 6.92 -0.61
C GLU A 629 -17.17 7.95 -0.83
N GLU A 630 -17.16 8.69 -1.93
CA GLU A 630 -18.25 9.64 -2.19
C GLU A 630 -19.64 8.98 -2.12
N PRO A 631 -19.91 7.83 -2.78
CA PRO A 631 -21.18 7.14 -2.65
C PRO A 631 -21.52 6.71 -1.22
N GLN A 632 -20.52 6.50 -0.35
CA GLN A 632 -20.74 6.18 1.06
C GLN A 632 -21.26 7.40 1.82
N CYS A 633 -20.68 8.59 1.62
CA CYS A 633 -21.21 9.84 2.17
C CYS A 633 -22.66 10.06 1.73
N ILE A 634 -22.99 9.74 0.48
CA ILE A 634 -24.34 9.96 -0.06
C ILE A 634 -25.39 9.06 0.60
N ILE A 635 -25.02 7.91 1.18
CA ILE A 635 -25.99 7.06 1.92
C ILE A 635 -26.65 7.83 3.06
N ALA A 636 -25.89 8.69 3.76
CA ALA A 636 -26.38 9.48 4.87
C ALA A 636 -27.12 10.76 4.45
N VAL A 637 -27.17 11.05 3.14
CA VAL A 637 -27.72 12.30 2.59
C VAL A 637 -28.94 12.01 1.72
N ALA A 638 -28.80 11.11 0.74
CA ALA A 638 -29.83 10.84 -0.26
C ALA A 638 -31.01 10.08 0.33
N GLY A 639 -32.20 10.67 0.21
CA GLY A 639 -33.43 10.16 0.82
C GLY A 639 -33.64 10.61 2.28
N LEU A 640 -32.74 11.41 2.85
CA LEU A 640 -32.84 11.91 4.23
C LEU A 640 -32.80 13.44 4.30
N LEU A 641 -31.89 14.07 3.54
CA LEU A 641 -31.74 15.53 3.47
C LEU A 641 -32.58 16.12 2.33
N SER A 642 -33.30 17.21 2.61
CA SER A 642 -33.91 18.04 1.57
C SER A 642 -32.87 18.98 0.95
N ALA A 643 -32.66 18.89 -0.37
CA ALA A 643 -31.75 19.77 -1.11
C ALA A 643 -32.15 21.26 -1.07
N LYS A 644 -33.42 21.56 -0.73
CA LYS A 644 -33.96 22.93 -0.73
C LYS A 644 -33.80 23.62 0.62
N THR A 645 -34.02 22.88 1.71
CA THR A 645 -34.13 23.44 3.07
C THR A 645 -33.05 22.95 4.02
N GLY A 646 -32.47 21.77 3.73
CA GLY A 646 -31.50 21.12 4.58
C GLY A 646 -30.08 21.69 4.45
N GLN A 647 -29.27 21.45 5.47
CA GLN A 647 -27.82 21.73 5.46
C GLN A 647 -27.01 20.44 5.49
N LEU A 648 -25.97 20.37 4.65
CA LEU A 648 -24.93 19.35 4.76
C LEU A 648 -23.66 20.00 5.30
N VAL A 649 -23.09 19.41 6.36
CA VAL A 649 -21.79 19.81 6.91
C VAL A 649 -20.84 18.63 6.77
N LEU A 650 -19.70 18.83 6.12
CA LEU A 650 -18.65 17.83 5.93
C LEU A 650 -17.41 18.25 6.70
N ALA A 651 -16.92 17.41 7.60
CA ALA A 651 -15.65 17.61 8.27
C ALA A 651 -14.67 16.51 7.93
N GLY A 652 -13.40 16.87 7.82
CA GLY A 652 -12.35 15.89 7.59
C GLY A 652 -11.05 16.54 7.18
N ASP A 653 -10.14 15.70 6.69
CA ASP A 653 -8.82 16.11 6.25
C ASP A 653 -8.43 15.34 4.97
N PRO A 654 -8.41 15.99 3.79
CA PRO A 654 -8.02 15.33 2.55
C PRO A 654 -6.53 14.97 2.49
N LYS A 655 -5.70 15.49 3.40
CA LYS A 655 -4.26 15.16 3.51
C LYS A 655 -4.01 13.94 4.40
N GLN A 656 -5.02 13.41 5.07
CA GLN A 656 -4.98 12.12 5.81
C GLN A 656 -5.53 10.98 4.94
N LEU A 657 -5.67 9.78 5.52
CA LEU A 657 -6.11 8.59 4.80
C LEU A 657 -7.48 8.79 4.14
N GLY A 658 -7.55 8.38 2.87
CA GLY A 658 -8.79 8.28 2.10
C GLY A 658 -9.39 6.87 2.13
N PRO A 659 -10.45 6.63 1.36
CA PRO A 659 -11.11 5.33 1.29
C PRO A 659 -10.22 4.21 0.74
N ILE A 660 -10.44 2.99 1.25
CA ILE A 660 -9.71 1.80 0.81
C ILE A 660 -10.42 1.16 -0.39
N ILE A 661 -9.83 1.30 -1.58
CA ILE A 661 -10.37 0.76 -2.83
C ILE A 661 -9.57 -0.47 -3.28
N HIS A 662 -10.24 -1.59 -3.53
CA HIS A 662 -9.61 -2.83 -3.98
C HIS A 662 -9.33 -2.83 -5.48
N SER A 663 -10.25 -2.28 -6.27
CA SER A 663 -10.17 -2.23 -7.72
C SER A 663 -9.29 -1.08 -8.17
N ARG A 664 -8.13 -1.42 -8.75
CA ARG A 664 -7.25 -0.43 -9.37
C ARG A 664 -7.94 0.39 -10.47
N LEU A 665 -8.84 -0.25 -11.22
CA LEU A 665 -9.62 0.47 -12.23
C LEU A 665 -10.56 1.49 -11.59
N ALA A 666 -11.24 1.13 -10.49
CA ALA A 666 -12.10 2.06 -9.78
C ALA A 666 -11.30 3.19 -9.11
N LEU A 667 -10.16 2.85 -8.50
CA LEU A 667 -9.24 3.80 -7.88
C LEU A 667 -8.74 4.84 -8.89
N ASN A 668 -8.24 4.38 -10.05
CA ASN A 668 -7.69 5.25 -11.10
C ASN A 668 -8.73 6.20 -11.72
N HIS A 669 -10.01 5.89 -11.59
CA HIS A 669 -11.12 6.69 -12.13
C HIS A 669 -11.90 7.43 -11.04
N GLY A 670 -11.30 7.61 -9.85
CA GLY A 670 -11.77 8.56 -8.85
C GLY A 670 -12.61 7.98 -7.72
N LEU A 671 -12.84 6.65 -7.63
CA LEU A 671 -13.54 6.08 -6.46
C LEU A 671 -12.76 6.29 -5.15
N GLY A 672 -11.44 6.46 -5.25
CA GLY A 672 -10.56 6.78 -4.12
C GLY A 672 -10.61 8.22 -3.64
N ILE A 673 -11.34 9.11 -4.33
CA ILE A 673 -11.48 10.52 -3.98
C ILE A 673 -12.78 10.68 -3.19
N SER A 674 -12.69 11.15 -1.96
CA SER A 674 -13.87 11.41 -1.12
C SER A 674 -14.68 12.60 -1.63
N LEU A 675 -15.95 12.71 -1.21
CA LEU A 675 -16.78 13.88 -1.54
C LEU A 675 -16.11 15.18 -1.05
N LEU A 676 -15.54 15.16 0.16
CA LEU A 676 -14.80 16.29 0.73
C LEU A 676 -13.62 16.68 -0.15
N GLU A 677 -12.76 15.72 -0.49
CA GLU A 677 -11.57 15.95 -1.31
C GLU A 677 -11.92 16.44 -2.71
N ARG A 678 -12.98 15.88 -3.32
CA ARG A 678 -13.47 16.32 -4.63
C ARG A 678 -13.95 17.77 -4.59
N LEU A 679 -14.77 18.15 -3.61
CA LEU A 679 -15.27 19.52 -3.51
C LEU A 679 -14.11 20.50 -3.33
N MET A 680 -13.16 20.20 -2.44
CA MET A 680 -11.99 21.06 -2.18
C MET A 680 -11.06 21.22 -3.39
N THR A 681 -10.92 20.19 -4.22
CA THR A 681 -9.91 20.20 -5.31
C THR A 681 -10.50 20.52 -6.67
N GLN A 682 -11.78 20.23 -6.92
CA GLN A 682 -12.39 20.30 -8.25
C GLN A 682 -13.53 21.32 -8.36
N ASN A 683 -14.03 21.87 -7.25
CA ASN A 683 -15.10 22.87 -7.29
C ASN A 683 -14.58 24.25 -6.88
N ASP A 684 -14.88 25.26 -7.70
CA ASP A 684 -14.31 26.61 -7.56
C ASP A 684 -14.78 27.33 -6.28
N LEU A 685 -15.91 26.96 -5.69
CA LEU A 685 -16.39 27.54 -4.41
C LEU A 685 -15.49 27.23 -3.22
N TYR A 686 -14.72 26.15 -3.29
CA TYR A 686 -13.89 25.65 -2.20
C TYR A 686 -12.39 25.75 -2.50
N LYS A 687 -12.03 26.28 -3.67
CA LYS A 687 -10.65 26.57 -4.02
C LYS A 687 -10.21 27.87 -3.35
N SER A 688 -8.90 28.00 -3.21
CA SER A 688 -8.25 29.15 -2.62
C SER A 688 -7.43 29.84 -3.70
N ASP A 689 -7.90 30.97 -4.22
CA ASP A 689 -7.20 31.73 -5.26
C ASP A 689 -6.01 32.54 -4.70
N SER A 690 -6.00 32.79 -3.39
CA SER A 690 -5.03 33.66 -2.70
C SER A 690 -4.50 33.11 -1.37
N GLY A 691 -4.74 31.83 -1.07
CA GLY A 691 -4.43 31.22 0.23
C GLY A 691 -5.56 31.35 1.26
N GLN A 692 -6.60 32.13 1.00
CA GLN A 692 -7.76 32.28 1.88
C GLN A 692 -9.03 31.64 1.30
N PHE A 693 -9.69 30.81 2.10
CA PHE A 693 -10.99 30.22 1.77
C PHE A 693 -12.12 31.19 2.11
N ASP A 694 -13.20 31.14 1.35
CA ASP A 694 -14.44 31.85 1.71
C ASP A 694 -15.09 31.20 2.95
N PRO A 695 -15.12 31.90 4.10
CA PRO A 695 -15.63 31.35 5.35
C PRO A 695 -17.12 31.00 5.29
N ARG A 696 -17.88 31.51 4.30
CA ARG A 696 -19.28 31.15 4.11
C ARG A 696 -19.47 29.69 3.68
N PHE A 697 -18.48 29.12 3.01
CA PHE A 697 -18.51 27.76 2.49
C PHE A 697 -17.56 26.82 3.21
N MET A 698 -16.44 27.35 3.71
CA MET A 698 -15.36 26.52 4.22
C MET A 698 -14.51 27.22 5.27
N THR A 699 -14.14 26.47 6.30
CA THR A 699 -13.13 26.92 7.27
C THR A 699 -12.02 25.90 7.42
N LYS A 700 -10.76 26.35 7.31
CA LYS A 700 -9.58 25.58 7.71
C LYS A 700 -9.25 25.86 9.18
N LEU A 701 -9.21 24.82 10.00
CA LEU A 701 -8.82 24.93 11.41
C LEU A 701 -7.29 24.91 11.54
N LEU A 702 -6.70 25.85 12.29
CA LEU A 702 -5.24 26.03 12.33
C LEU A 702 -4.59 25.64 13.67
N ARG A 703 -5.29 25.84 14.80
CA ARG A 703 -4.74 25.60 16.13
C ARG A 703 -4.75 24.10 16.46
N ASN A 704 -3.58 23.50 16.60
CA ASN A 704 -3.38 22.11 17.01
C ASN A 704 -3.28 22.02 18.55
N TYR A 705 -4.15 21.23 19.16
CA TYR A 705 -4.25 21.02 20.61
C TYR A 705 -3.69 19.67 21.07
N ARG A 706 -2.94 18.97 20.21
CA ARG A 706 -2.49 17.58 20.47
C ARG A 706 -1.00 17.47 20.73
N SER A 707 -0.19 17.93 19.78
CA SER A 707 1.17 17.44 19.61
C SER A 707 2.21 18.49 20.00
N HIS A 708 3.37 18.02 20.46
CA HIS A 708 4.57 18.84 20.61
C HIS A 708 4.97 19.50 19.27
N PRO A 709 5.51 20.74 19.26
CA PRO A 709 5.92 21.43 18.03
C PRO A 709 6.86 20.61 17.14
N ASP A 710 7.83 19.90 17.70
CA ASP A 710 8.77 19.09 16.91
C ASP A 710 8.13 17.87 16.24
N ILE A 711 7.10 17.29 16.86
CA ILE A 711 6.32 16.20 16.25
C ILE A 711 5.54 16.75 15.04
N LEU A 712 5.01 17.97 15.18
CA LEU A 712 4.17 18.61 14.17
C LEU A 712 4.98 19.25 13.03
N LYS A 713 6.27 19.54 13.25
CA LYS A 713 7.13 20.32 12.34
C LYS A 713 7.09 19.81 10.89
N ILE A 714 7.44 18.55 10.67
CA ILE A 714 7.51 17.97 9.32
C ILE A 714 6.12 17.81 8.68
N PRO A 715 5.09 17.27 9.37
CA PRO A 715 3.74 17.27 8.82
C PRO A 715 3.20 18.67 8.46
N ASN A 716 3.48 19.69 9.28
CA ASN A 716 3.04 21.07 9.04
C ASN A 716 3.67 21.64 7.77
N GLU A 717 4.98 21.48 7.61
CA GLU A 717 5.73 21.91 6.43
C GLU A 717 5.27 21.20 5.15
N LYS A 718 5.02 19.89 5.21
CA LYS A 718 4.75 19.07 4.03
C LYS A 718 3.30 19.07 3.57
N PHE A 719 2.34 19.18 4.49
CA PHE A 719 0.94 18.95 4.18
C PHE A 719 0.03 20.15 4.41
N TYR A 720 0.48 21.14 5.19
CA TYR A 720 -0.37 22.23 5.68
C TYR A 720 0.27 23.61 5.55
N ASP A 721 1.27 23.75 4.67
CA ASP A 721 1.86 25.03 4.27
C ASP A 721 2.42 25.86 5.45
N ASN A 722 2.88 25.19 6.52
CA ASN A 722 3.33 25.82 7.77
C ASN A 722 2.26 26.62 8.53
N GLU A 723 0.97 26.46 8.23
CA GLU A 723 -0.09 27.24 8.85
C GLU A 723 -0.52 26.72 10.23
N LEU A 724 -0.19 25.48 10.61
CA LEU A 724 -0.61 24.93 11.89
C LEU A 724 0.10 25.60 13.07
N GLN A 725 -0.68 25.92 14.09
CA GLN A 725 -0.23 26.64 15.29
C GLN A 725 -0.34 25.74 16.51
N VAL A 726 0.68 25.72 17.38
CA VAL A 726 0.68 24.82 18.55
C VAL A 726 -0.02 25.46 19.74
N TYR A 727 -1.14 24.86 20.14
CA TYR A 727 -1.96 25.20 21.30
C TYR A 727 -2.16 24.00 22.25
N ALA A 728 -1.45 22.89 22.02
CA ALA A 728 -1.45 21.74 22.91
C ALA A 728 -1.00 22.14 24.32
N ASP A 729 -1.61 21.54 25.34
CA ASP A 729 -1.27 21.78 26.74
C ASP A 729 0.22 21.53 26.97
N ARG A 730 0.86 22.48 27.66
CA ARG A 730 2.30 22.47 27.84
C ARG A 730 2.75 21.29 28.69
N SER A 731 2.02 20.98 29.77
CA SER A 731 2.36 19.91 30.69
C SER A 731 2.22 18.53 30.04
N GLU A 732 1.21 18.35 29.19
CA GLU A 732 1.04 17.12 28.42
C GLU A 732 2.13 16.98 27.35
N ARG A 733 2.30 17.98 26.49
CA ARG A 733 3.15 17.86 25.29
C ARG A 733 4.65 17.83 25.62
N GLU A 734 5.09 18.52 26.68
CA GLU A 734 6.50 18.58 27.10
C GLU A 734 6.87 17.50 28.13
N ALA A 735 5.94 16.59 28.45
CA ALA A 735 6.10 15.56 29.49
C ALA A 735 7.35 14.67 29.34
N TYR A 736 7.90 14.53 28.13
CA TYR A 736 9.09 13.71 27.85
C TYR A 736 10.31 14.52 27.40
N CYS A 737 10.24 15.86 27.40
CA CYS A 737 11.34 16.71 26.96
C CYS A 737 12.54 16.71 27.93
N GLY A 738 12.31 16.38 29.21
CA GLY A 738 13.35 16.24 30.23
C GLY A 738 14.03 14.87 30.28
N CYS A 739 13.64 13.92 29.42
CA CYS A 739 14.23 12.59 29.45
C CYS A 739 15.53 12.51 28.65
N ASP A 740 16.66 12.71 29.34
CA ASP A 740 18.00 12.63 28.75
C ASP A 740 18.37 11.19 28.30
N THR A 741 17.63 10.17 28.76
CA THR A 741 17.84 8.77 28.39
C THR A 741 17.58 8.49 26.91
N PHE A 742 16.67 9.25 26.28
CA PHE A 742 16.18 8.96 24.94
C PHE A 742 16.63 9.96 23.89
N THR A 743 16.68 11.24 24.26
CA THR A 743 16.82 12.37 23.33
C THR A 743 17.72 13.43 23.93
N LYS A 744 18.25 14.33 23.09
CA LYS A 744 18.81 15.58 23.59
C LYS A 744 17.69 16.36 24.31
N LYS A 745 18.01 16.98 25.45
CA LYS A 745 17.06 17.75 26.26
C LYS A 745 16.23 18.69 25.38
N GLY A 746 14.89 18.56 25.45
CA GLY A 746 13.93 19.40 24.71
C GLY A 746 13.42 18.86 23.38
N PHE A 747 13.88 17.71 22.86
CA PHE A 747 13.49 17.21 21.54
C PHE A 747 12.81 15.82 21.59
N PRO A 748 11.47 15.70 21.62
CA PRO A 748 10.79 14.44 21.88
C PRO A 748 10.47 13.62 20.61
N VAL A 749 11.39 13.59 19.65
CA VAL A 749 11.24 12.82 18.41
C VAL A 749 12.48 11.96 18.19
N ILE A 750 12.26 10.66 17.96
CA ILE A 750 13.34 9.70 17.75
C ILE A 750 13.15 8.99 16.42
N TYR A 751 14.21 8.92 15.63
CA TYR A 751 14.32 7.96 14.55
C TYR A 751 15.45 6.97 14.87
N HIS A 752 15.08 5.71 15.10
CA HIS A 752 16.03 4.62 15.34
C HIS A 752 16.24 3.83 14.05
N GLY A 753 17.42 4.01 13.45
CA GLY A 753 17.84 3.30 12.26
C GLY A 753 18.12 1.82 12.56
N VAL A 754 17.36 0.91 11.96
CA VAL A 754 17.54 -0.54 12.09
C VAL A 754 17.83 -1.15 10.72
N MET A 755 18.98 -1.81 10.58
CA MET A 755 19.27 -2.66 9.43
C MET A 755 18.58 -4.01 9.62
N GLY A 756 17.27 -4.06 9.37
CA GLY A 756 16.49 -5.28 9.57
C GLY A 756 16.41 -6.18 8.34
N LYS A 757 15.56 -7.20 8.42
CA LYS A 757 15.22 -8.09 7.31
C LYS A 757 13.71 -8.24 7.25
N ASP A 758 13.08 -7.80 6.17
CA ASP A 758 11.64 -8.01 5.98
C ASP A 758 11.36 -9.44 5.49
N GLN A 759 10.58 -10.17 6.27
CA GLN A 759 10.27 -11.60 6.08
C GLN A 759 8.76 -11.82 5.91
N ARG A 760 8.41 -13.02 5.43
CA ARG A 760 7.04 -13.54 5.29
C ARG A 760 7.02 -14.98 5.78
N GLU A 761 5.85 -15.46 6.20
CA GLU A 761 5.68 -16.85 6.64
C GLU A 761 4.37 -17.47 6.13
N GLY A 762 4.42 -18.79 5.94
CA GLY A 762 3.27 -19.60 5.52
C GLY A 762 2.59 -19.04 4.26
N ASN A 763 1.26 -18.91 4.30
CA ASN A 763 0.49 -18.38 3.16
C ASN A 763 0.27 -16.86 3.24
N SER A 764 0.85 -16.18 4.24
CA SER A 764 0.59 -14.75 4.47
C SER A 764 1.42 -13.87 3.52
N PRO A 765 0.80 -13.04 2.68
CA PRO A 765 1.53 -12.08 1.85
C PRO A 765 2.01 -10.85 2.65
N SER A 766 1.69 -10.76 3.95
CA SER A 766 2.06 -9.64 4.82
C SER A 766 3.46 -9.83 5.41
N PHE A 767 4.15 -8.74 5.69
CA PHE A 767 5.55 -8.74 6.09
C PHE A 767 5.73 -8.44 7.58
N PHE A 768 6.83 -8.91 8.12
CA PHE A 768 7.30 -8.59 9.47
C PHE A 768 8.82 -8.43 9.48
N ASN A 769 9.34 -7.80 10.53
CA ASN A 769 10.76 -7.53 10.74
C ASN A 769 11.07 -7.66 12.24
N GLU A 770 11.71 -8.76 12.61
CA GLU A 770 12.03 -9.13 14.00
C GLU A 770 12.93 -8.10 14.70
N PHE A 771 13.88 -7.51 13.97
CA PHE A 771 14.84 -6.56 14.54
C PHE A 771 14.16 -5.27 14.97
N GLU A 772 13.20 -4.78 14.18
CA GLU A 772 12.42 -3.62 14.57
C GLU A 772 11.54 -3.90 15.80
N ILE A 773 10.97 -5.11 15.92
CA ILE A 773 10.17 -5.50 17.10
C ILE A 773 11.04 -5.50 18.35
N ASN A 774 12.26 -6.02 18.27
CA ASN A 774 13.17 -6.03 19.41
C ASN A 774 13.53 -4.60 19.85
N THR A 775 13.82 -3.71 18.90
CA THR A 775 14.08 -2.30 19.22
C THR A 775 12.87 -1.61 19.86
N LEU A 776 11.64 -1.88 19.38
CA LEU A 776 10.44 -1.37 20.03
C LEU A 776 10.32 -1.85 21.48
N LYS A 777 10.59 -3.14 21.72
CA LYS A 777 10.59 -3.73 23.06
C LYS A 777 11.64 -3.08 23.97
N ASP A 778 12.84 -2.84 23.47
CA ASP A 778 13.90 -2.15 24.22
C ASP A 778 13.47 -0.74 24.65
N TYR A 779 12.77 0.01 23.79
CA TYR A 779 12.22 1.32 24.16
C TYR A 779 11.09 1.21 25.19
N LEU A 780 10.22 0.21 25.10
CA LEU A 780 9.18 -0.02 26.11
C LEU A 780 9.79 -0.30 27.49
N HIS A 781 10.80 -1.17 27.57
CA HIS A 781 11.50 -1.43 28.83
C HIS A 781 12.11 -0.16 29.41
N LYS A 782 12.82 0.62 28.60
CA LYS A 782 13.40 1.87 29.09
C LYS A 782 12.33 2.86 29.55
N LEU A 783 11.18 2.94 28.89
CA LEU A 783 10.07 3.79 29.32
C LEU A 783 9.52 3.35 30.68
N ILE A 784 9.42 2.04 30.91
CA ILE A 784 9.04 1.47 32.20
C ILE A 784 10.10 1.78 33.27
N ASP A 785 11.38 1.57 32.97
CA ASP A 785 12.48 1.76 33.92
C ASP A 785 12.66 3.22 34.36
N THR A 786 12.26 4.16 33.51
CA THR A 786 12.39 5.61 33.72
C THR A 786 11.11 6.27 34.25
N GLN A 787 9.96 5.59 34.22
CA GLN A 787 8.69 6.19 34.67
C GLN A 787 8.76 6.60 36.14
N GLY A 788 8.14 7.73 36.49
CA GLY A 788 8.13 8.26 37.86
C GLY A 788 9.46 8.83 38.36
N LYS A 789 10.53 8.82 37.56
CA LYS A 789 11.85 9.40 37.87
C LYS A 789 12.06 10.69 37.10
N ASN A 790 12.87 11.61 37.63
CA ASN A 790 13.27 12.87 36.95
C ASN A 790 12.10 13.71 36.40
N GLY A 791 10.94 13.71 37.09
CA GLY A 791 9.75 14.44 36.67
C GLY A 791 8.92 13.77 35.56
N LEU A 792 9.24 12.52 35.19
CA LEU A 792 8.46 11.77 34.21
C LEU A 792 7.14 11.25 34.80
N PRO A 793 6.04 11.31 34.04
CA PRO A 793 4.75 10.80 34.48
C PRO A 793 4.77 9.29 34.65
N LYS A 794 3.98 8.77 35.60
CA LYS A 794 3.68 7.34 35.68
C LYS A 794 2.93 6.92 34.40
N LEU A 795 3.32 5.79 33.83
CA LEU A 795 2.78 5.30 32.57
C LEU A 795 1.69 4.26 32.79
N SER A 796 0.70 4.26 31.91
CA SER A 796 -0.28 3.20 31.79
C SER A 796 -0.33 2.68 30.36
N ALA A 797 -0.79 1.44 30.17
CA ALA A 797 -0.88 0.80 28.85
C ALA A 797 -1.66 1.65 27.83
N LYS A 798 -2.76 2.32 28.25
CA LYS A 798 -3.55 3.24 27.42
C LYS A 798 -2.79 4.48 26.92
N ASP A 799 -1.66 4.84 27.51
CA ASP A 799 -0.87 6.01 27.09
C ASP A 799 0.00 5.73 25.86
N ILE A 800 0.16 4.44 25.50
CA ILE A 800 1.08 3.97 24.47
C ILE A 800 0.30 3.40 23.29
N GLY A 801 0.74 3.73 22.08
CA GLY A 801 0.27 3.11 20.84
C GLY A 801 1.42 2.68 19.94
N ILE A 802 1.30 1.50 19.35
CA ILE A 802 2.29 0.98 18.38
C ILE A 802 1.62 0.81 17.01
N ILE A 803 2.19 1.48 16.01
CA ILE A 803 1.68 1.50 14.63
C ILE A 803 2.64 0.75 13.72
N ALA A 804 2.12 -0.19 12.94
CA ALA A 804 2.87 -0.84 11.87
C ALA A 804 1.98 -1.01 10.63
N PRO A 805 2.49 -0.85 9.40
CA PRO A 805 1.65 -0.83 8.20
C PRO A 805 1.31 -2.24 7.69
N TYR A 806 1.88 -3.28 8.31
CA TYR A 806 1.67 -4.68 7.94
C TYR A 806 1.00 -5.43 9.09
N ARG A 807 -0.11 -6.12 8.79
CA ARG A 807 -0.84 -6.92 9.79
C ARG A 807 0.03 -7.99 10.44
N LYS A 808 0.94 -8.62 9.69
CA LYS A 808 1.83 -9.63 10.27
C LYS A 808 2.82 -9.06 11.28
N GLN A 809 3.31 -7.83 11.04
CA GLN A 809 4.09 -7.10 12.03
C GLN A 809 3.27 -6.81 13.29
N VAL A 810 2.03 -6.33 13.15
CA VAL A 810 1.11 -6.08 14.28
C VAL A 810 0.94 -7.35 15.13
N GLU A 811 0.68 -8.49 14.49
CA GLU A 811 0.52 -9.79 15.17
C GLU A 811 1.79 -10.20 15.93
N LYS A 812 2.96 -10.14 15.28
CA LYS A 812 4.25 -10.50 15.90
C LYS A 812 4.61 -9.57 17.05
N ILE A 813 4.30 -8.27 16.95
CA ILE A 813 4.43 -7.32 18.07
C ILE A 813 3.51 -7.75 19.22
N GLN A 814 2.22 -8.00 18.95
CA GLN A 814 1.29 -8.44 20.00
C GLN A 814 1.73 -9.75 20.67
N LYS A 815 2.28 -10.71 19.90
CA LYS A 815 2.86 -11.96 20.44
C LYS A 815 4.04 -11.64 21.36
N ALA A 816 4.96 -10.78 20.93
CA ALA A 816 6.13 -10.37 21.70
C ALA A 816 5.77 -9.62 23.00
N LEU A 817 4.73 -8.79 22.99
CA LEU A 817 4.27 -8.08 24.18
C LEU A 817 3.60 -9.02 25.19
N LYS A 818 2.86 -10.03 24.71
CA LYS A 818 2.19 -11.00 25.58
C LYS A 818 3.16 -11.95 26.28
N SER A 819 4.29 -12.28 25.64
CA SER A 819 5.31 -13.18 26.22
C SER A 819 6.22 -12.49 27.24
N ASP A 820 6.18 -11.16 27.34
CA ASP A 820 7.06 -10.40 28.21
C ASP A 820 6.42 -10.10 29.58
N SER A 821 6.97 -10.70 30.64
CA SER A 821 6.51 -10.52 32.01
C SER A 821 6.72 -9.11 32.57
N ASN A 822 7.77 -8.40 32.12
CA ASN A 822 8.13 -7.09 32.69
C ASN A 822 7.13 -6.00 32.27
N LEU A 823 6.43 -6.20 31.15
CA LEU A 823 5.42 -5.25 30.67
C LEU A 823 4.14 -5.24 31.53
N ARG A 824 3.96 -6.19 32.44
CA ARG A 824 2.82 -6.22 33.37
C ARG A 824 2.76 -5.00 34.29
N GLU A 825 3.89 -4.30 34.49
CA GLU A 825 3.93 -3.05 35.25
C GLU A 825 3.10 -1.91 34.62
N LEU A 826 2.80 -1.99 33.32
CA LEU A 826 1.95 -1.01 32.62
C LEU A 826 0.44 -1.20 32.86
N GLY A 827 0.04 -2.21 33.63
CA GLY A 827 -1.36 -2.55 33.90
C GLY A 827 -1.96 -3.50 32.86
N ASP A 828 -3.22 -3.27 32.47
CA ASP A 828 -3.88 -4.12 31.47
C ASP A 828 -3.29 -3.87 30.07
N LEU A 829 -2.44 -4.80 29.61
CA LEU A 829 -1.81 -4.78 28.29
C LEU A 829 -2.82 -4.78 27.14
N ARG A 830 -4.10 -5.12 27.36
CA ARG A 830 -5.15 -5.00 26.34
C ARG A 830 -5.45 -3.55 25.97
N GLU A 831 -5.13 -2.60 26.85
CA GLU A 831 -5.29 -1.16 26.60
C GLU A 831 -4.15 -0.58 25.74
N LEU A 832 -2.99 -1.26 25.69
CA LEU A 832 -1.89 -0.90 24.80
C LEU A 832 -2.29 -1.25 23.38
N LYS A 833 -2.67 -0.23 22.61
CA LYS A 833 -3.15 -0.42 21.25
C LYS A 833 -1.96 -0.74 20.33
N VAL A 834 -2.02 -1.89 19.66
CA VAL A 834 -1.15 -2.24 18.54
C VAL A 834 -2.04 -2.46 17.32
N GLY A 835 -1.72 -1.84 16.19
CA GLY A 835 -2.61 -1.86 15.02
C GLY A 835 -2.01 -1.23 13.77
N CYS A 836 -2.74 -1.36 12.66
CA CYS A 836 -2.41 -0.69 11.41
C CYS A 836 -2.72 0.81 11.48
N VAL A 837 -2.15 1.59 10.56
CA VAL A 837 -2.35 3.06 10.50
C VAL A 837 -3.85 3.40 10.41
N GLU A 838 -4.59 2.61 9.64
CA GLU A 838 -6.03 2.72 9.45
C GLU A 838 -6.82 2.55 10.75
N GLU A 839 -6.36 1.70 11.68
CA GLU A 839 -7.02 1.49 12.97
C GLU A 839 -6.77 2.62 13.97
N PHE A 840 -5.69 3.39 13.77
CA PHE A 840 -5.31 4.52 14.61
C PHE A 840 -5.91 5.85 14.17
N GLN A 841 -6.62 5.88 13.05
CA GLN A 841 -7.25 7.10 12.59
C GLN A 841 -8.33 7.56 13.57
N GLY A 842 -8.37 8.87 13.84
CA GLY A 842 -9.21 9.45 14.89
C GLY A 842 -8.73 9.21 16.33
N GLN A 843 -7.79 8.29 16.56
CA GLN A 843 -7.20 8.05 17.89
C GLN A 843 -5.95 8.91 18.11
N GLU A 844 -5.53 8.99 19.37
CA GLU A 844 -4.29 9.67 19.81
C GLU A 844 -3.76 8.99 21.07
N ARG A 845 -2.44 9.07 21.29
CA ARG A 845 -1.76 8.50 22.45
C ARG A 845 -0.65 9.44 22.93
N LYS A 846 -0.30 9.36 24.20
CA LYS A 846 0.79 10.16 24.78
C LYS A 846 2.11 9.84 24.09
N ILE A 847 2.36 8.54 23.91
CA ILE A 847 3.52 7.99 23.21
C ILE A 847 3.04 7.18 22.00
N ILE A 848 3.64 7.45 20.83
CA ILE A 848 3.46 6.61 19.65
C ILE A 848 4.80 6.04 19.21
N MET A 849 4.80 4.75 18.95
CA MET A 849 5.93 4.03 18.38
C MET A 849 5.52 3.51 17.00
N VAL A 850 6.38 3.70 16.00
CA VAL A 850 6.11 3.31 14.61
C VAL A 850 7.16 2.32 14.14
N SER A 851 6.76 1.16 13.65
CA SER A 851 7.63 0.22 12.92
C SER A 851 7.37 0.32 11.43
N THR A 852 8.41 0.53 10.66
CA THR A 852 8.32 0.72 9.20
C THR A 852 8.42 -0.59 8.40
N VAL A 853 9.00 -1.62 9.01
CA VAL A 853 9.16 -3.02 8.57
C VAL A 853 10.11 -3.19 7.39
N ARG A 854 9.98 -2.39 6.34
CA ARG A 854 10.69 -2.59 5.07
C ARG A 854 12.19 -2.38 5.21
N SER A 855 12.96 -3.38 4.78
CA SER A 855 14.42 -3.34 4.78
C SER A 855 15.08 -3.76 3.45
N SER A 856 14.31 -4.24 2.47
CA SER A 856 14.81 -4.67 1.16
C SER A 856 14.33 -3.82 -0.01
N ASN A 857 15.24 -3.51 -0.94
CA ASN A 857 14.91 -2.84 -2.21
C ASN A 857 14.06 -3.70 -3.15
N SER A 858 14.04 -5.02 -2.97
CA SER A 858 13.31 -5.95 -3.86
C SER A 858 11.80 -5.73 -3.87
N TYR A 859 11.24 -5.24 -2.77
CA TYR A 859 9.80 -5.02 -2.60
C TYR A 859 9.37 -3.56 -2.78
N VAL A 860 10.30 -2.61 -2.96
CA VAL A 860 10.00 -1.17 -3.08
C VAL A 860 9.11 -0.89 -4.30
N LYS A 861 9.37 -1.56 -5.44
CA LYS A 861 8.52 -1.40 -6.63
C LYS A 861 7.10 -1.89 -6.39
N MET A 862 6.94 -3.01 -5.70
CA MET A 862 5.63 -3.53 -5.33
C MET A 862 4.90 -2.57 -4.38
N ASP A 863 5.57 -2.02 -3.38
CA ASP A 863 4.95 -1.06 -2.47
C ASP A 863 4.50 0.21 -3.20
N LYS A 864 5.26 0.71 -4.18
CA LYS A 864 4.88 1.82 -5.05
C LYS A 864 3.68 1.49 -5.93
N ASP A 865 3.75 0.38 -6.67
CA ASP A 865 2.72 -0.02 -7.64
C ASP A 865 1.38 -0.37 -6.95
N TYR A 866 1.42 -0.80 -5.68
CA TYR A 866 0.24 -1.20 -4.91
C TYR A 866 -0.12 -0.22 -3.78
N ASN A 867 0.62 0.87 -3.61
CA ASN A 867 0.46 1.85 -2.53
C ASN A 867 0.39 1.18 -1.13
N ILE A 868 1.28 0.22 -0.88
CA ILE A 868 1.36 -0.57 0.35
C ILE A 868 2.47 -0.02 1.26
N GLY A 869 2.28 -0.13 2.58
CA GLY A 869 3.32 0.27 3.53
C GLY A 869 3.36 1.79 3.75
N PHE A 870 4.49 2.24 4.30
CA PHE A 870 4.79 3.66 4.54
C PHE A 870 5.62 4.33 3.43
N LEU A 871 6.29 3.56 2.56
CA LEU A 871 7.31 4.11 1.66
C LEU A 871 6.76 5.15 0.68
N ALA A 872 5.66 4.83 -0.01
CA ALA A 872 5.12 5.67 -1.08
C ALA A 872 3.81 6.41 -0.71
N ASN A 873 3.41 6.38 0.57
CA ASN A 873 2.10 6.86 0.99
C ASN A 873 2.22 7.99 2.02
N ASP A 874 2.22 9.22 1.52
CA ASP A 874 2.28 10.44 2.32
C ASP A 874 1.11 10.58 3.31
N LYS A 875 -0.09 10.15 2.91
CA LYS A 875 -1.28 10.17 3.77
C LYS A 875 -1.09 9.25 5.00
N ARG A 876 -0.49 8.06 4.83
CA ARG A 876 -0.13 7.15 5.95
C ARG A 876 0.96 7.71 6.84
N PHE A 877 2.00 8.32 6.26
CA PHE A 877 3.04 9.02 7.03
C PHE A 877 2.41 10.10 7.92
N ASN A 878 1.62 10.98 7.32
CA ASN A 878 0.95 12.08 8.01
C ASN A 878 0.10 11.58 9.17
N VAL A 879 -0.74 10.55 8.95
CA VAL A 879 -1.56 9.98 10.03
C VAL A 879 -0.69 9.40 11.14
N ALA A 880 0.28 8.53 10.83
CA ALA A 880 1.07 7.82 11.83
C ALA A 880 1.88 8.76 12.74
N ILE A 881 2.53 9.78 12.17
CA ILE A 881 3.37 10.74 12.89
C ILE A 881 2.50 11.65 13.80
N THR A 882 1.31 12.03 13.33
CA THR A 882 0.42 13.00 14.03
C THR A 882 -0.51 12.35 15.06
N ARG A 883 -0.27 11.09 15.43
CA ARG A 883 -0.99 10.41 16.53
C ARG A 883 -0.39 10.70 17.91
N ALA A 884 0.88 11.10 17.97
CA ALA A 884 1.63 11.32 19.20
C ALA A 884 1.29 12.68 19.82
N LYS A 885 1.10 12.71 21.14
CA LYS A 885 1.03 13.98 21.91
C LYS A 885 2.41 14.45 22.34
N SER A 886 3.15 13.58 23.03
CA SER A 886 4.31 13.98 23.84
C SER A 886 5.63 13.33 23.42
N LEU A 887 5.60 12.11 22.86
CA LEU A 887 6.81 11.41 22.41
C LEU A 887 6.51 10.57 21.16
N LEU A 888 7.36 10.71 20.14
CA LEU A 888 7.29 9.92 18.91
C LEU A 888 8.59 9.13 18.73
N ILE A 889 8.47 7.81 18.58
CA ILE A 889 9.59 6.91 18.30
C ILE A 889 9.32 6.19 16.98
N VAL A 890 10.17 6.40 15.99
CA VAL A 890 10.08 5.70 14.70
C VAL A 890 11.26 4.75 14.57
N VAL A 891 10.98 3.49 14.26
CA VAL A 891 11.96 2.43 14.06
C VAL A 891 11.89 1.98 12.61
N GLY A 892 13.02 2.04 11.89
CA GLY A 892 13.01 1.71 10.48
C GLY A 892 14.37 1.70 9.81
N ASN A 893 14.41 1.19 8.58
CA ASN A 893 15.64 1.14 7.80
C ASN A 893 15.95 2.48 7.11
N PRO A 894 16.98 3.22 7.54
CA PRO A 894 17.25 4.56 7.03
C PRO A 894 17.70 4.54 5.56
N VAL A 895 18.32 3.45 5.09
CA VAL A 895 18.83 3.32 3.70
C VAL A 895 17.68 3.20 2.71
N ILE A 896 16.58 2.55 3.11
CA ILE A 896 15.40 2.39 2.25
C ILE A 896 14.54 3.65 2.30
N PHE A 897 14.24 4.16 3.50
CA PHE A 897 13.32 5.27 3.69
C PHE A 897 13.90 6.64 3.29
N SER A 898 15.21 6.84 3.36
CA SER A 898 15.85 8.08 2.87
C SER A 898 15.72 8.32 1.37
N LYS A 899 15.30 7.30 0.60
CA LYS A 899 15.02 7.44 -0.84
C LYS A 899 13.72 8.20 -1.12
N GLU A 900 12.83 8.26 -0.15
CA GLU A 900 11.52 8.89 -0.28
C GLU A 900 11.57 10.32 0.29
N PRO A 901 11.14 11.37 -0.45
CA PRO A 901 11.38 12.76 -0.06
C PRO A 901 10.83 13.15 1.32
N THR A 902 9.63 12.68 1.67
CA THR A 902 8.98 12.95 2.95
C THR A 902 9.76 12.33 4.11
N TRP A 903 10.14 11.06 3.96
CA TRP A 903 10.91 10.32 4.95
C TRP A 903 12.35 10.81 5.07
N SER A 904 13.00 11.17 3.96
CA SER A 904 14.31 11.82 3.99
C SER A 904 14.28 13.09 4.83
N GLY A 905 13.31 13.98 4.58
CA GLY A 905 13.18 15.22 5.35
C GLY A 905 12.98 14.97 6.85
N PHE A 906 12.19 13.95 7.20
CA PHE A 906 11.99 13.54 8.59
C PHE A 906 13.28 13.00 9.24
N ILE A 907 14.03 12.13 8.55
CA ILE A 907 15.28 11.59 9.05
C ILE A 907 16.33 12.70 9.21
N ASP A 908 16.47 13.59 8.23
CA ASP A 908 17.39 14.73 8.30
C ASP A 908 17.07 15.64 9.51
N PHE A 909 15.79 15.87 9.77
CA PHE A 909 15.30 16.63 10.92
C PHE A 909 15.70 15.96 12.25
N CYS A 910 15.54 14.64 12.36
CA CYS A 910 16.00 13.90 13.53
C CYS A 910 17.53 13.94 13.71
N VAL A 911 18.30 13.86 12.62
CA VAL A 911 19.76 13.95 12.67
C VAL A 911 20.20 15.34 13.16
N LYS A 912 19.68 16.41 12.56
CA LYS A 912 20.03 17.80 12.89
C LYS A 912 19.76 18.15 14.36
N ASN A 913 18.67 17.63 14.92
CA ASN A 913 18.24 17.92 16.30
C ASN A 913 18.73 16.89 17.33
N GLY A 914 19.53 15.89 16.92
CA GLY A 914 20.09 14.89 17.83
C GLY A 914 19.09 13.84 18.31
N GLY A 915 18.00 13.60 17.58
CA GLY A 915 17.04 12.52 17.80
C GLY A 915 17.28 11.25 16.97
N TYR A 916 18.29 11.23 16.11
CA TYR A 916 18.68 10.00 15.39
C TYR A 916 19.45 9.03 16.31
N ARG A 917 19.13 7.74 16.24
CA ARG A 917 19.77 6.63 16.99
C ARG A 917 19.90 5.39 16.11
N GLY A 918 20.59 4.37 16.60
CA GLY A 918 20.76 3.10 15.89
C GLY A 918 21.90 3.14 14.88
N CYS A 919 21.78 2.36 13.80
CA CYS A 919 22.86 2.16 12.83
C CYS A 919 23.38 3.46 12.20
N VAL A 920 24.69 3.53 11.97
CA VAL A 920 25.32 4.65 11.26
C VAL A 920 24.88 4.63 9.79
N PHE A 921 24.37 5.76 9.32
CA PHE A 921 23.86 5.95 7.97
C PHE A 921 24.48 7.19 7.33
N LYS A 922 25.04 7.06 6.12
CA LYS A 922 25.38 8.21 5.26
C LYS A 922 24.48 8.20 4.03
N LYS A 923 23.93 9.37 3.71
CA LYS A 923 23.01 9.56 2.57
C LYS A 923 23.61 9.16 1.21
N THR A 924 24.94 9.18 1.11
CA THR A 924 25.71 8.77 -0.06
C THR A 924 25.89 7.25 -0.19
N ASP A 925 25.42 6.42 0.74
CA ASP A 925 25.55 4.95 0.66
C ASP A 925 24.46 4.28 -0.22
N GLY A 926 23.68 5.07 -0.96
CA GLY A 926 22.64 4.60 -1.88
C GLY A 926 23.12 4.16 -3.27
N GLU A 927 22.16 3.92 -4.18
CA GLU A 927 22.40 3.45 -5.56
C GLU A 927 23.32 4.37 -6.37
N ALA A 928 23.43 5.66 -6.04
CA ALA A 928 24.35 6.59 -6.72
C ALA A 928 25.82 6.21 -6.50
N ASN A 929 26.20 5.76 -5.31
CA ASN A 929 27.57 5.30 -5.00
C ASN A 929 27.82 3.90 -5.55
N LEU A 930 26.81 3.02 -5.50
CA LEU A 930 26.86 1.73 -6.19
C LEU A 930 27.00 1.90 -7.72
N SER A 931 26.26 2.83 -8.33
CA SER A 931 26.32 3.14 -9.77
C SER A 931 27.63 3.80 -10.15
N ALA A 932 28.15 4.74 -9.35
CA ALA A 932 29.47 5.34 -9.55
C ALA A 932 30.62 4.32 -9.38
N LYS A 933 30.50 3.36 -8.45
CA LYS A 933 31.43 2.24 -8.33
C LYS A 933 31.32 1.29 -9.52
N LEU A 934 30.11 0.91 -9.92
CA LEU A 934 29.86 0.04 -11.08
C LEU A 934 30.32 0.69 -12.39
N LEU A 935 30.19 2.01 -12.55
CA LEU A 935 30.74 2.78 -13.68
C LEU A 935 32.26 2.69 -13.78
N ARG A 936 32.95 2.52 -12.64
CA ARG A 936 34.40 2.28 -12.59
C ARG A 936 34.77 0.81 -12.83
N LEU A 937 33.81 -0.11 -12.90
CA LEU A 937 34.05 -1.54 -13.15
C LEU A 937 34.00 -1.83 -14.66
N LYS A 938 35.07 -2.40 -15.22
CA LYS A 938 35.16 -2.78 -16.65
C LYS A 938 34.44 -4.12 -16.90
N ILE A 939 33.11 -4.12 -16.77
CA ILE A 939 32.30 -5.34 -16.97
C ILE A 939 32.05 -5.51 -18.47
N HIS A 940 32.70 -6.50 -19.09
CA HIS A 940 32.47 -6.86 -20.50
C HIS A 940 31.35 -7.92 -20.64
N GLU A 941 30.58 -7.83 -21.73
CA GLU A 941 29.65 -8.90 -22.13
C GLU A 941 30.45 -10.00 -22.84
N ASP A 942 30.50 -11.20 -22.28
CA ASP A 942 30.97 -12.38 -22.99
C ASP A 942 30.00 -12.68 -24.15
N SER A 943 30.46 -12.51 -25.39
CA SER A 943 29.77 -13.02 -26.58
C SER A 943 30.26 -14.43 -26.85
N GLU A 944 29.41 -15.44 -26.63
CA GLU A 944 29.68 -16.81 -27.04
C GLU A 944 29.97 -16.88 -28.56
N ARG A 945 31.15 -17.36 -28.94
CA ARG A 945 31.43 -17.97 -30.24
C ARG A 945 31.82 -19.42 -29.96
N GLU A 946 30.86 -20.32 -29.97
CA GLU A 946 31.15 -21.76 -30.12
C GLU A 946 31.49 -22.02 -31.59
N SER A 947 32.74 -22.41 -31.84
CA SER A 947 33.18 -22.98 -33.11
C SER A 947 32.89 -24.49 -33.10
N HIS A 948 31.83 -24.91 -33.78
CA HIS A 948 31.60 -26.33 -34.08
C HIS A 948 32.34 -26.74 -35.36
N SER A 949 33.36 -27.58 -35.21
CA SER A 949 33.83 -28.48 -36.28
C SER A 949 32.99 -29.75 -36.24
N HIS A 950 32.27 -30.03 -37.33
CA HIS A 950 31.49 -31.26 -37.52
C HIS A 950 32.33 -32.36 -38.18
N THR A 951 32.40 -33.53 -37.55
CA THR A 951 32.49 -34.83 -38.22
C THR A 951 31.71 -35.88 -37.43
N GLY A 952 30.79 -36.57 -38.10
CA GLY A 952 30.51 -38.00 -37.84
C GLY A 952 29.35 -38.38 -36.92
N ALA A 953 28.21 -38.68 -37.54
CA ALA A 953 27.37 -39.89 -37.36
C ALA A 953 26.64 -40.23 -36.02
N GLU A 954 25.33 -40.40 -36.20
CA GLU A 954 24.48 -41.50 -35.70
C GLU A 954 23.83 -41.47 -34.28
N THR A 955 22.52 -41.22 -34.35
CA THR A 955 21.39 -41.93 -33.69
C THR A 955 21.16 -41.89 -32.18
N ALA A 956 20.00 -41.28 -31.87
CA ALA A 956 19.01 -41.64 -30.85
C ALA A 956 19.35 -41.46 -29.36
N GLY A 957 18.62 -40.53 -28.71
CA GLY A 957 18.41 -40.57 -27.26
C GLY A 957 18.22 -39.20 -26.59
N LYS A 958 16.96 -38.79 -26.47
CA LYS A 958 16.40 -37.80 -25.51
C LYS A 958 17.37 -37.25 -24.43
N THR A 959 17.73 -35.96 -24.51
CA THR A 959 17.70 -35.02 -23.35
C THR A 959 17.75 -33.56 -23.82
N SER A 960 16.60 -32.90 -23.92
CA SER A 960 16.53 -31.45 -24.15
C SER A 960 16.73 -30.70 -22.82
N ILE A 961 17.91 -30.13 -22.61
CA ILE A 961 18.17 -29.14 -21.55
C ILE A 961 17.67 -27.78 -22.04
N GLN A 962 16.57 -27.32 -21.44
CA GLN A 962 15.98 -26.00 -21.67
C GLN A 962 16.81 -24.89 -21.01
N ILE A 963 17.02 -23.82 -21.76
CA ILE A 963 17.57 -22.53 -21.32
C ILE A 963 16.69 -21.95 -20.20
N VAL A 964 17.31 -21.72 -19.04
CA VAL A 964 16.71 -21.05 -17.89
C VAL A 964 17.05 -19.57 -17.95
N SER A 965 16.05 -18.73 -18.24
CA SER A 965 15.76 -17.50 -17.47
C SER A 965 14.48 -16.81 -17.96
N LEU A 966 13.72 -16.30 -16.98
CA LEU A 966 12.50 -15.47 -17.09
C LEU A 966 11.19 -16.21 -17.41
N LEU A 967 10.65 -16.93 -16.42
CA LEU A 967 9.20 -17.03 -16.14
C LEU A 967 8.95 -17.76 -14.81
N ILE A 968 9.03 -17.04 -13.68
CA ILE A 968 8.17 -17.36 -12.53
C ILE A 968 6.91 -16.50 -12.68
N TYR A 969 6.12 -16.88 -13.68
CA TYR A 969 4.64 -16.83 -13.70
C TYR A 969 4.17 -17.88 -14.72
N SER A 970 4.68 -19.10 -14.61
CA SER A 970 4.17 -20.27 -15.35
C SER A 970 4.75 -21.57 -14.80
N ASN A 971 4.38 -21.94 -13.57
CA ASN A 971 4.48 -23.34 -13.12
C ASN A 971 3.30 -23.72 -12.22
N ILE A 972 2.09 -23.38 -12.68
CA ILE A 972 0.85 -24.08 -12.30
C ILE A 972 0.47 -25.11 -13.39
N HIS A 973 1.07 -25.07 -14.59
CA HIS A 973 0.64 -25.91 -15.71
C HIS A 973 1.44 -27.19 -15.95
N LYS A 974 2.50 -27.49 -15.18
CA LYS A 974 3.32 -28.71 -15.36
C LYS A 974 3.02 -29.87 -14.39
N ALA A 975 1.91 -29.80 -13.63
CA ALA A 975 1.38 -30.94 -12.88
C ALA A 975 -0.04 -31.35 -13.35
N ILE A 976 -0.48 -30.89 -14.53
CA ILE A 976 -1.79 -31.26 -15.11
C ILE A 976 -1.63 -31.93 -16.49
N ASN A 977 -0.41 -32.27 -16.92
CA ASN A 977 -0.20 -33.13 -18.10
C ASN A 977 1.00 -34.08 -17.89
N GLN A 978 0.96 -34.81 -16.77
CA GLN A 978 1.34 -36.23 -16.68
C GLN A 978 0.28 -36.93 -15.85
#